data_AF-A0A8E6ETQ4-F1
#
_entry.id   AF-A0A8E6ETQ4-F1
#
_cell.length_a   1.000
_cell.length_b   1.000
_cell.length_c   1.000
_cell.angle_alpha   90.00
_cell.angle_beta   90.00
_cell.angle_gamma   90.00
#
_symmetry.space_group_name_H-M   'P 1'
#
loop_
_entity.id
_entity.type
_entity.pdbx_description
1 polymer ?
#
loop_
_entity_poly.entity_id
_entity_poly.type
_entity_poly.pdbx_seq_one_letter_code
_entity_poly.pdbx_strand_id
1 'polypeptide(L)'
;MLNRARIVFNHSIRGECNKRVFEAIASGALLFQEEENWEVQEFLVPEKDYVEYNSENLEQKIRYYLEHPKEISEIVENAQSKLDRFTFPKLWKDIEFKIDDNRSLLDDRMEFRLKNENSIMRWDSPLEVMATKFRRSELAGSIPVPQLIELQNRIAALKSNGRDRFDREMPGPYDYFKVEWERTGWSNAGDVEREFAEKKILLLSRISEELAKSTGKIYFFYEAVNFKREMIHTRAALGCALAREGHILAASNYLSQAVKASPFDRQASRAYTQTLQDIQAFREKNRFLLLQQALQKSAPQVVPQEHWFEGMILSGDELTSIIILCCNEAAYTRRCFESLLLHTRSPYELIVIDNGSTDETEFLLQEYSEKFGADRWLMIRNEHNLGFPKGVNQALKVAHGEYVVLLNNDTIVTADWLEALIDWQISAPDQIGLVGPVSNGTRAPQLVIPDYNSLEGISPFAALRKAEYQGHCLETERLTGFCLLGRKTLFDHLGGLDENFGTGFFEDDDLCVRTRKLGLKLLVALDVYIHHEGSCTFKGLKLDTKRLLNENFALFQKKWGDAESAGYRSQSPKAHSQSPSSRIEKDKKRSVSISLTMMVKNEEANLEDCLLSVRDLVDEMIVVDTGSQDRTREIAQRLGAKVYDFPWVDSFAAARNEGLKHATGDWVFWMDADDRVDEANRQKLKELFDSLDNTMASYVMKCLCVSDGPGGAETVVDHVRLFRRDPRLRWRFRVHEQILPDLRSLNAEIRWSDATIRHVGYKDPALRKSKLGRDRRLLELEIAENPSNPFTLFNLGSIHQELGEHQIALDLFRRSLAGSHPSDSIVRKLYALIVQAHRKLGQNDEAFYAVKAGLQVYPQDSELIFLHAMMLRERGDIPGAEACFKDLINTRESNHFASVDTGLRGYKARHNLAILYMEQGRFGDAQEQWQQVLESEPTFLPALAGFAEIAARLNNKAIFESYLQRMSQLGPTGEIEAESLWVRYYMNLNEFSRVRDRLFKAIEKYPQSVLLRTHLTHALLREGKDPQVAQKALLDLLELDPNNAEAKHNLLVLETVGFKSE
;
A
#
# COMPACT_ATOMS: atom_id res chain seq x y z
N MET A 1 -9.43 20.70 -60.84
CA MET A 1 -10.52 19.70 -60.89
C MET A 1 -10.73 19.03 -59.53
N LEU A 2 -9.67 18.60 -58.81
CA LEU A 2 -9.75 18.03 -57.44
C LEU A 2 -10.50 18.92 -56.41
N ASN A 3 -10.35 20.25 -56.46
CA ASN A 3 -11.06 21.18 -55.57
C ASN A 3 -12.59 21.22 -55.73
N ARG A 4 -13.16 20.65 -56.81
CA ARG A 4 -14.62 20.60 -57.03
C ARG A 4 -15.27 19.29 -56.59
N ALA A 5 -14.50 18.21 -56.47
CA ALA A 5 -15.03 16.86 -56.25
C ALA A 5 -14.91 16.35 -54.81
N ARG A 6 -14.25 17.09 -53.89
CA ARG A 6 -13.93 16.66 -52.51
C ARG A 6 -13.51 15.19 -52.49
N ILE A 7 -12.37 14.85 -53.12
CA ILE A 7 -11.88 13.47 -53.17
C ILE A 7 -10.83 13.29 -52.07
N VAL A 8 -10.97 12.24 -51.26
CA VAL A 8 -9.99 11.85 -50.23
C VAL A 8 -9.41 10.49 -50.59
N PHE A 9 -8.08 10.41 -50.64
CA PHE A 9 -7.37 9.15 -50.85
C PHE A 9 -6.94 8.57 -49.50
N ASN A 10 -7.24 7.30 -49.28
CA ASN A 10 -6.77 6.55 -48.13
C ASN A 10 -5.89 5.37 -48.56
N HIS A 11 -4.70 5.33 -47.99
CA HIS A 11 -3.70 4.28 -48.16
C HIS A 11 -3.25 3.84 -46.76
N SER A 12 -3.31 2.54 -46.46
CA SER A 12 -3.00 1.98 -45.14
C SER A 12 -1.89 0.95 -45.26
N ILE A 13 -0.73 1.25 -44.66
CA ILE A 13 0.48 0.42 -44.72
C ILE A 13 0.28 -0.96 -44.05
N ARG A 14 -0.75 -1.11 -43.20
CA ARG A 14 -1.05 -2.32 -42.42
C ARG A 14 -2.38 -3.00 -42.77
N GLY A 15 -3.12 -2.48 -43.75
CA GLY A 15 -4.46 -2.96 -44.06
C GLY A 15 -5.52 -2.64 -43.00
N GLU A 16 -5.23 -1.69 -42.10
CA GLU A 16 -6.13 -1.26 -41.01
C GLU A 16 -7.09 -0.15 -41.50
N CYS A 17 -8.32 -0.13 -40.99
CA CYS A 17 -9.29 0.94 -41.19
C CYS A 17 -8.91 2.14 -40.30
N ASN A 18 -8.34 3.18 -40.91
CA ASN A 18 -7.86 4.35 -40.19
C ASN A 18 -8.85 5.53 -40.24
N LYS A 19 -8.60 6.54 -39.41
CA LYS A 19 -9.50 7.69 -39.18
C LYS A 19 -9.88 8.47 -40.46
N ARG A 20 -9.04 8.47 -41.51
CA ARG A 20 -9.32 9.20 -42.76
C ARG A 20 -10.54 8.68 -43.51
N VAL A 21 -10.86 7.40 -43.35
CA VAL A 21 -12.02 6.74 -43.97
C VAL A 21 -13.31 7.41 -43.51
N PHE A 22 -13.48 7.59 -42.20
CA PHE A 22 -14.68 8.19 -41.63
C PHE A 22 -14.72 9.73 -41.77
N GLU A 23 -13.56 10.40 -41.72
CA GLU A 23 -13.45 11.84 -41.98
C GLU A 23 -13.90 12.21 -43.41
N ALA A 24 -13.53 11.38 -44.40
CA ALA A 24 -13.97 11.57 -45.78
C ALA A 24 -15.50 11.53 -45.88
N ILE A 25 -16.13 10.50 -45.28
CA ILE A 25 -17.57 10.31 -45.34
C ILE A 25 -18.31 11.43 -44.60
N ALA A 26 -17.88 11.76 -43.39
CA ALA A 26 -18.48 12.82 -42.59
C ALA A 26 -18.39 14.20 -43.27
N SER A 27 -17.31 14.47 -44.01
CA SER A 27 -17.11 15.73 -44.74
C SER A 27 -17.85 15.80 -46.10
N GLY A 28 -18.52 14.72 -46.49
CA GLY A 28 -19.18 14.59 -47.79
C GLY A 28 -18.18 14.51 -48.94
N ALA A 29 -17.03 13.91 -48.69
CA ALA A 29 -15.99 13.66 -49.66
C ALA A 29 -16.11 12.24 -50.23
N LEU A 30 -15.79 12.08 -51.52
CA LEU A 30 -15.69 10.77 -52.16
C LEU A 30 -14.38 10.11 -51.71
N LEU A 31 -14.50 9.00 -50.99
CA LEU A 31 -13.37 8.22 -50.51
C LEU A 31 -12.84 7.31 -51.63
N PHE A 32 -11.56 7.42 -51.94
CA PHE A 32 -10.80 6.45 -52.72
C PHE A 32 -9.95 5.61 -51.77
N GLN A 33 -10.12 4.29 -51.81
CA GLN A 33 -9.50 3.33 -50.91
C GLN A 33 -8.73 2.27 -51.70
N GLU A 34 -7.54 1.90 -51.24
CA GLU A 34 -6.75 0.84 -51.87
C GLU A 34 -7.40 -0.56 -51.72
N GLU A 35 -7.40 -1.34 -52.80
CA GLU A 35 -8.10 -2.64 -52.98
C GLU A 35 -7.68 -3.75 -51.99
N GLU A 36 -6.58 -3.58 -51.24
CA GLU A 36 -6.05 -4.57 -50.28
C GLU A 36 -6.41 -4.32 -48.80
N ASN A 37 -7.26 -3.33 -48.50
CA ASN A 37 -7.67 -3.02 -47.12
C ASN A 37 -8.97 -3.73 -46.70
N TRP A 38 -8.82 -4.89 -46.05
CA TRP A 38 -9.94 -5.76 -45.67
C TRP A 38 -10.82 -5.19 -44.53
N GLU A 39 -10.27 -4.40 -43.60
CA GLU A 39 -11.05 -3.83 -42.48
C GLU A 39 -12.07 -2.77 -42.95
N VAL A 40 -11.77 -2.01 -44.01
CA VAL A 40 -12.71 -1.01 -44.54
C VAL A 40 -13.98 -1.69 -45.10
N GLN A 41 -13.82 -2.89 -45.66
CA GLN A 41 -14.93 -3.69 -46.22
C GLN A 41 -15.89 -4.20 -45.14
N GLU A 42 -15.50 -4.20 -43.85
CA GLU A 42 -16.41 -4.55 -42.74
C GLU A 42 -17.49 -3.47 -42.52
N PHE A 43 -17.20 -2.22 -42.86
CA PHE A 43 -18.07 -1.07 -42.58
C PHE A 43 -18.70 -0.47 -43.83
N LEU A 44 -17.98 -0.54 -44.95
CA LEU A 44 -18.32 0.13 -46.20
C LEU A 44 -18.24 -0.85 -47.37
N VAL A 45 -19.06 -0.63 -48.40
CA VAL A 45 -19.16 -1.50 -49.57
C VAL A 45 -18.46 -0.82 -50.75
N PRO A 46 -17.52 -1.51 -51.42
CA PRO A 46 -16.86 -1.01 -52.62
C PRO A 46 -17.85 -0.59 -53.72
N GLU A 47 -17.54 0.49 -54.41
CA GLU A 47 -18.33 1.12 -55.49
C GLU A 47 -19.76 1.53 -55.09
N LYS A 48 -20.11 1.44 -53.79
CA LYS A 48 -21.40 1.86 -53.25
C LYS A 48 -21.26 2.92 -52.15
N ASP A 49 -20.27 2.77 -51.27
CA ASP A 49 -19.97 3.70 -50.18
C ASP A 49 -18.59 4.38 -50.35
N TYR A 50 -17.72 3.81 -51.20
CA TYR A 50 -16.39 4.35 -51.54
C TYR A 50 -15.91 3.75 -52.88
N VAL A 51 -14.84 4.29 -53.46
CA VAL A 51 -14.24 3.81 -54.72
C VAL A 51 -12.94 3.05 -54.43
N GLU A 52 -12.81 1.82 -54.92
CA GLU A 52 -11.56 1.07 -54.78
C GLU A 52 -10.53 1.50 -55.83
N TYR A 53 -9.24 1.44 -55.53
CA TYR A 53 -8.19 1.67 -56.52
C TYR A 53 -6.96 0.80 -56.26
N ASN A 54 -6.16 0.63 -57.31
CA ASN A 54 -4.81 0.09 -57.25
C ASN A 54 -3.87 0.96 -58.10
N SER A 55 -2.58 0.63 -58.09
CA SER A 55 -1.54 1.42 -58.79
C SER A 55 -1.75 1.49 -60.31
N GLU A 56 -2.46 0.53 -60.91
CA GLU A 56 -2.68 0.44 -62.36
C GLU A 56 -3.92 1.20 -62.83
N ASN A 57 -4.96 1.32 -61.98
CA ASN A 57 -6.27 1.86 -62.38
C ASN A 57 -6.63 3.23 -61.77
N LEU A 58 -5.83 3.76 -60.85
CA LEU A 58 -6.11 4.99 -60.12
C LEU A 58 -6.39 6.19 -61.05
N GLU A 59 -5.53 6.44 -62.03
CA GLU A 59 -5.69 7.59 -62.93
C GLU A 59 -6.97 7.47 -63.78
N GLN A 60 -7.28 6.25 -64.23
CA GLN A 60 -8.48 5.96 -65.00
C GLN A 60 -9.74 6.20 -64.16
N LYS A 61 -9.78 5.70 -62.92
CA LYS A 61 -10.93 5.89 -62.01
C LYS A 61 -11.13 7.35 -61.61
N ILE A 62 -10.04 8.09 -61.37
CA ILE A 62 -10.13 9.55 -61.10
C ILE A 62 -10.76 10.27 -62.31
N ARG A 63 -10.30 10.00 -63.53
CA ARG A 63 -10.86 10.62 -64.74
C ARG A 63 -12.34 10.28 -64.92
N TYR A 64 -12.71 9.01 -64.74
CA TYR A 64 -14.09 8.54 -64.83
C TYR A 64 -15.00 9.28 -63.85
N TYR A 65 -14.71 9.24 -62.55
CA TYR A 65 -15.59 9.83 -61.54
C TYR A 65 -15.66 11.37 -61.65
N LEU A 66 -14.59 12.04 -62.08
CA LEU A 66 -14.64 13.49 -62.36
C LEU A 66 -15.62 13.87 -63.48
N GLU A 67 -15.90 12.96 -64.41
CA GLU A 67 -16.87 13.14 -65.50
C GLU A 67 -18.29 12.66 -65.12
N HIS A 68 -18.45 11.94 -64.00
CA HIS A 68 -19.70 11.32 -63.53
C HIS A 68 -20.16 11.84 -62.15
N PRO A 69 -20.46 13.14 -61.99
CA PRO A 69 -20.77 13.75 -60.68
C PRO A 69 -22.06 13.24 -60.00
N LYS A 70 -22.98 12.64 -60.77
CA LYS A 70 -24.19 12.02 -60.21
C LYS A 70 -23.85 10.75 -59.42
N GLU A 71 -22.97 9.92 -59.96
CA GLU A 71 -22.51 8.69 -59.30
C GLU A 71 -21.69 9.03 -58.05
N ILE A 72 -20.86 10.09 -58.11
CA ILE A 72 -20.18 10.63 -56.91
C ILE A 72 -21.19 10.97 -55.81
N SER A 73 -22.25 11.69 -56.17
CA SER A 73 -23.25 12.16 -55.19
C SER A 73 -23.99 10.97 -54.56
N GLU A 74 -24.33 9.96 -55.35
CA GLU A 74 -25.00 8.74 -54.87
C GLU A 74 -24.12 7.93 -53.91
N ILE A 75 -22.83 7.77 -54.22
CA ILE A 75 -21.87 7.08 -53.34
C ILE A 75 -21.69 7.83 -52.02
N VAL A 76 -21.52 9.16 -52.09
CA VAL A 76 -21.34 10.01 -50.90
C VAL A 76 -22.61 10.01 -50.03
N GLU A 77 -23.80 10.12 -50.61
CA GLU A 77 -25.07 10.08 -49.88
C GLU A 77 -25.30 8.71 -49.20
N ASN A 78 -25.00 7.60 -49.89
CA ASN A 78 -25.06 6.26 -49.29
C ASN A 78 -24.10 6.13 -48.11
N ALA A 79 -22.85 6.55 -48.26
CA ALA A 79 -21.86 6.50 -47.20
C ALA A 79 -22.28 7.35 -45.98
N GLN A 80 -22.82 8.55 -46.22
CA GLN A 80 -23.30 9.44 -45.14
C GLN A 80 -24.53 8.88 -44.42
N SER A 81 -25.44 8.21 -45.13
CA SER A 81 -26.64 7.60 -44.52
C SER A 81 -26.29 6.53 -43.47
N LYS A 82 -25.08 5.94 -43.53
CA LYS A 82 -24.59 5.01 -42.52
C LYS A 82 -24.22 5.71 -41.20
N LEU A 83 -23.78 6.97 -41.25
CA LEU A 83 -23.47 7.79 -40.07
C LEU A 83 -24.73 8.29 -39.33
N ASP A 84 -25.86 8.44 -40.03
CA ASP A 84 -27.14 8.90 -39.47
C ASP A 84 -27.72 8.00 -38.35
N ARG A 85 -27.19 6.80 -38.17
CA ARG A 85 -27.56 5.89 -37.07
C ARG A 85 -27.00 6.30 -35.71
N PHE A 86 -26.01 7.21 -35.65
CA PHE A 86 -25.24 7.52 -34.44
C PHE A 86 -25.33 8.99 -34.00
N THR A 87 -26.32 9.73 -34.51
CA THR A 87 -26.54 11.12 -34.15
C THR A 87 -27.20 11.25 -32.77
N PHE A 88 -26.86 12.32 -32.02
CA PHE A 88 -27.42 12.60 -30.69
C PHE A 88 -28.97 12.52 -30.65
N PRO A 89 -29.73 13.08 -31.60
CA PRO A 89 -31.19 13.02 -31.57
C PRO A 89 -31.75 11.59 -31.69
N LYS A 90 -31.06 10.69 -32.38
CA LYS A 90 -31.50 9.30 -32.60
C LYS A 90 -31.13 8.42 -31.41
N LEU A 91 -29.92 8.59 -30.88
CA LEU A 91 -29.46 7.99 -29.62
C LEU A 91 -30.34 8.37 -28.43
N TRP A 92 -30.71 9.66 -28.34
CA TRP A 92 -31.62 10.17 -27.31
C TRP A 92 -32.99 9.48 -27.40
N LYS A 93 -33.54 9.32 -28.61
CA LYS A 93 -34.84 8.68 -28.83
C LYS A 93 -34.85 7.19 -28.46
N ASP A 94 -33.77 6.47 -28.77
CA ASP A 94 -33.62 5.04 -28.44
C ASP A 94 -33.45 4.82 -26.93
N ILE A 95 -32.80 5.75 -26.23
CA ILE A 95 -32.66 5.72 -24.77
C ILE A 95 -33.96 6.15 -24.10
N GLU A 96 -34.66 7.15 -24.62
CA GLU A 96 -36.00 7.55 -24.17
C GLU A 96 -36.99 6.39 -24.26
N PHE A 97 -37.01 5.66 -25.39
CA PHE A 97 -37.82 4.45 -25.55
C PHE A 97 -37.45 3.38 -24.54
N LYS A 98 -36.15 3.15 -24.28
CA LYS A 98 -35.69 2.17 -23.28
C LYS A 98 -35.98 2.60 -21.84
N ILE A 99 -35.98 3.89 -21.54
CA ILE A 99 -36.34 4.41 -20.21
C ILE A 99 -37.84 4.26 -19.98
N ASP A 100 -38.68 4.55 -20.98
CA ASP A 100 -40.12 4.35 -20.88
C ASP A 100 -40.52 2.86 -20.84
N ASP A 101 -39.85 2.00 -21.63
CA ASP A 101 -40.11 0.55 -21.69
C ASP A 101 -39.60 -0.19 -20.44
N ASN A 102 -38.52 0.29 -19.82
CA ASN A 102 -38.00 -0.24 -18.55
C ASN A 102 -38.50 0.54 -17.34
N ARG A 103 -39.50 1.42 -17.49
CA ARG A 103 -39.96 2.31 -16.42
C ARG A 103 -40.48 1.54 -15.21
N SER A 104 -41.33 0.54 -15.43
CA SER A 104 -41.79 -0.35 -14.35
C SER A 104 -40.64 -1.20 -13.79
N LEU A 105 -39.70 -1.62 -14.65
CA LEU A 105 -38.56 -2.46 -14.25
C LEU A 105 -37.50 -1.68 -13.45
N LEU A 106 -37.37 -0.38 -13.69
CA LEU A 106 -36.51 0.56 -12.96
C LEU A 106 -37.16 0.96 -11.64
N ASP A 107 -38.47 1.19 -11.62
CA ASP A 107 -39.26 1.40 -10.40
C ASP A 107 -39.25 0.13 -9.54
N ASP A 108 -39.46 -1.05 -10.12
CA ASP A 108 -39.38 -2.35 -9.45
C ASP A 108 -37.96 -2.69 -9.03
N ARG A 109 -36.91 -2.32 -9.79
CA ARG A 109 -35.51 -2.47 -9.36
C ARG A 109 -35.17 -1.53 -8.23
N MET A 110 -35.70 -0.30 -8.24
CA MET A 110 -35.53 0.64 -7.14
C MET A 110 -36.25 0.14 -5.90
N GLU A 111 -37.49 -0.36 -6.01
CA GLU A 111 -38.26 -0.95 -4.92
C GLU A 111 -37.68 -2.27 -4.40
N PHE A 112 -37.22 -3.14 -5.30
CA PHE A 112 -36.54 -4.40 -4.97
C PHE A 112 -35.20 -4.12 -4.28
N ARG A 113 -34.47 -3.07 -4.69
CA ARG A 113 -33.23 -2.66 -4.03
C ARG A 113 -33.44 -1.95 -2.70
N LEU A 114 -34.61 -1.32 -2.51
CA LEU A 114 -35.06 -0.77 -1.23
C LEU A 114 -35.57 -1.86 -0.28
N LYS A 115 -36.14 -2.95 -0.80
CA LYS A 115 -36.70 -4.09 -0.02
C LYS A 115 -35.68 -5.21 0.28
N ASN A 116 -34.70 -5.45 -0.59
CA ASN A 116 -33.67 -6.47 -0.43
C ASN A 116 -32.32 -5.85 -0.06
N GLU A 117 -32.20 -5.41 1.20
CA GLU A 117 -30.98 -4.82 1.77
C GLU A 117 -29.79 -5.81 1.87
N ASN A 118 -30.00 -7.12 1.71
CA ASN A 118 -28.93 -8.12 1.85
C ASN A 118 -28.25 -8.56 0.53
N SER A 119 -28.72 -8.12 -0.64
CA SER A 119 -28.16 -8.54 -1.94
C SER A 119 -27.44 -7.42 -2.69
N ILE A 120 -27.13 -6.29 -2.03
CA ILE A 120 -26.44 -5.13 -2.62
C ILE A 120 -25.18 -4.81 -1.81
N MET A 121 -24.43 -5.84 -1.42
CA MET A 121 -23.10 -5.70 -0.84
C MET A 121 -22.06 -5.65 -1.96
N ARG A 122 -21.93 -4.53 -2.68
CA ARG A 122 -20.81 -4.29 -3.62
C ARG A 122 -20.57 -2.80 -3.89
N TRP A 123 -20.14 -2.01 -2.90
CA TRP A 123 -19.54 -0.69 -3.14
C TRP A 123 -18.46 -0.37 -2.09
N ASP A 124 -17.20 -0.27 -2.53
CA ASP A 124 -16.02 0.09 -1.71
C ASP A 124 -16.08 1.58 -1.27
N SER A 125 -16.37 1.92 0.01
CA SER A 125 -16.03 3.23 0.65
C SER A 125 -16.61 3.38 2.08
N PRO A 126 -16.00 4.20 2.98
CA PRO A 126 -16.54 4.62 4.29
C PRO A 126 -17.96 5.25 4.33
N LEU A 127 -18.68 5.23 3.21
CA LEU A 127 -20.04 5.76 3.03
C LEU A 127 -21.15 4.89 3.66
N GLU A 128 -20.87 3.65 4.05
CA GLU A 128 -21.92 2.69 4.46
C GLU A 128 -22.43 2.84 5.90
N VAL A 129 -21.69 3.49 6.79
CA VAL A 129 -22.15 3.74 8.17
C VAL A 129 -23.18 4.88 8.24
N MET A 130 -23.20 5.77 7.24
CA MET A 130 -24.14 6.90 7.21
C MET A 130 -25.43 6.58 6.46
N ALA A 131 -25.39 5.71 5.44
CA ALA A 131 -26.59 5.28 4.71
C ALA A 131 -27.58 4.48 5.57
N THR A 132 -27.08 3.77 6.60
CA THR A 132 -27.88 2.95 7.53
C THR A 132 -28.59 3.76 8.61
N LYS A 133 -28.10 4.94 9.00
CA LYS A 133 -28.75 5.79 10.03
C LYS A 133 -29.89 6.66 9.52
N PHE A 134 -29.99 6.89 8.21
CA PHE A 134 -30.99 7.80 7.62
C PHE A 134 -32.36 7.17 7.29
N ARG A 135 -32.54 5.85 7.49
CA ARG A 135 -33.82 5.18 7.20
C ARG A 135 -34.64 4.89 8.46
N ARG A 136 -35.51 5.84 8.81
CA ARG A 136 -36.86 5.49 9.33
C ARG A 136 -37.90 6.61 9.25
N SER A 137 -37.54 7.89 9.12
CA SER A 137 -38.53 8.96 9.29
C SER A 137 -38.92 9.78 8.06
N GLU A 138 -38.20 9.75 6.93
CA GLU A 138 -38.48 10.71 5.82
C GLU A 138 -38.81 10.12 4.44
N LEU A 139 -38.72 8.80 4.23
CA LEU A 139 -38.87 8.19 2.90
C LEU A 139 -40.21 7.50 2.62
N ALA A 140 -41.26 7.79 3.39
CA ALA A 140 -42.62 7.31 3.15
C ALA A 140 -43.41 8.13 2.10
N GLY A 141 -42.73 8.95 1.27
CA GLY A 141 -43.37 9.78 0.25
C GLY A 141 -42.93 9.39 -1.15
N SER A 142 -43.86 8.88 -1.96
CA SER A 142 -43.75 8.82 -3.41
C SER A 142 -43.34 10.18 -3.99
N ILE A 143 -42.56 10.17 -5.08
CA ILE A 143 -42.23 11.40 -5.82
C ILE A 143 -43.56 12.09 -6.18
N PRO A 144 -43.82 13.33 -5.72
CA PRO A 144 -45.09 13.98 -6.01
C PRO A 144 -45.25 14.15 -7.52
N VAL A 145 -46.35 13.62 -8.06
CA VAL A 145 -46.79 13.73 -9.47
C VAL A 145 -46.56 15.13 -10.10
N PRO A 146 -46.71 16.26 -9.38
CA PRO A 146 -46.42 17.59 -9.94
C PRO A 146 -44.97 17.83 -10.39
N GLN A 147 -43.97 17.26 -9.71
CA GLN A 147 -42.55 17.44 -10.07
C GLN A 147 -42.17 16.59 -11.30
N LEU A 148 -42.83 15.43 -11.45
CA LEU A 148 -42.75 14.59 -12.66
C LEU A 148 -43.43 15.26 -13.86
N ILE A 149 -44.54 15.98 -13.64
CA ILE A 149 -45.21 16.80 -14.66
C ILE A 149 -44.34 17.99 -15.04
N GLU A 150 -43.63 18.63 -14.11
CA GLU A 150 -42.70 19.72 -14.42
C GLU A 150 -41.49 19.23 -15.24
N LEU A 151 -40.96 18.05 -14.91
CA LEU A 151 -39.92 17.38 -15.69
C LEU A 151 -40.44 17.00 -17.09
N GLN A 152 -41.64 16.43 -17.19
CA GLN A 152 -42.29 16.11 -18.46
C GLN A 152 -42.60 17.37 -19.29
N ASN A 153 -42.98 18.49 -18.67
CA ASN A 153 -43.23 19.76 -19.33
C ASN A 153 -41.93 20.41 -19.82
N ARG A 154 -40.83 20.30 -19.06
CA ARG A 154 -39.50 20.71 -19.51
C ARG A 154 -39.01 19.82 -20.65
N ILE A 155 -39.19 18.50 -20.55
CA ILE A 155 -38.86 17.54 -21.62
C ILE A 155 -39.74 17.75 -22.87
N ALA A 156 -41.02 18.08 -22.70
CA ALA A 156 -41.93 18.42 -23.79
C ALA A 156 -41.64 19.80 -24.41
N ALA A 157 -41.18 20.77 -23.62
CA ALA A 157 -40.67 22.05 -24.11
C ALA A 157 -39.42 21.83 -25.00
N LEU A 158 -38.55 20.89 -24.64
CA LEU A 158 -37.42 20.45 -25.47
C LEU A 158 -37.85 19.73 -26.76
N LYS A 159 -39.03 19.05 -26.77
CA LYS A 159 -39.60 18.38 -27.95
C LYS A 159 -40.26 19.31 -28.99
N SER A 160 -40.83 20.44 -28.55
CA SER A 160 -41.78 21.22 -29.38
C SER A 160 -41.16 22.27 -30.31
N ASN A 161 -39.91 22.66 -30.12
CA ASN A 161 -39.29 23.74 -30.88
C ASN A 161 -38.08 23.24 -31.68
N GLY A 162 -38.35 22.87 -32.94
CA GLY A 162 -37.36 22.33 -33.87
C GLY A 162 -36.14 23.23 -34.07
N ARG A 163 -34.97 22.57 -34.10
CA ARG A 163 -33.62 22.94 -34.61
C ARG A 163 -33.01 24.34 -34.31
N ASP A 164 -33.77 25.42 -34.10
CA ASP A 164 -33.25 26.80 -34.17
C ASP A 164 -33.20 27.56 -32.83
N ARG A 165 -33.80 27.06 -31.74
CA ARG A 165 -33.67 27.67 -30.40
C ARG A 165 -32.81 26.91 -29.40
N PHE A 166 -32.53 25.62 -29.62
CA PHE A 166 -31.68 24.84 -28.71
C PHE A 166 -30.23 25.36 -28.65
N ASP A 167 -29.77 26.06 -29.69
CA ASP A 167 -28.48 26.75 -29.71
C ASP A 167 -28.48 28.12 -28.97
N ARG A 168 -29.64 28.65 -28.55
CA ARG A 168 -29.74 30.01 -27.95
C ARG A 168 -30.16 30.09 -26.48
N GLU A 169 -30.66 29.00 -25.88
CA GLU A 169 -31.10 28.98 -24.46
C GLU A 169 -30.30 28.01 -23.56
N MET A 170 -29.07 27.66 -23.94
CA MET A 170 -28.07 27.14 -23.01
C MET A 170 -27.40 28.32 -22.27
N PRO A 171 -27.19 28.29 -20.94
CA PRO A 171 -26.41 29.31 -20.26
C PRO A 171 -24.94 29.20 -20.67
N GLY A 172 -24.54 30.00 -21.65
CA GLY A 172 -23.15 30.40 -21.92
C GLY A 172 -22.30 29.48 -22.82
N PRO A 173 -21.15 29.99 -23.33
CA PRO A 173 -20.46 29.51 -24.53
C PRO A 173 -19.67 28.18 -24.41
N TYR A 174 -19.84 27.42 -23.32
CA TYR A 174 -19.06 26.21 -23.03
C TYR A 174 -19.90 25.19 -22.26
N ASP A 175 -20.63 24.32 -22.97
CA ASP A 175 -21.27 23.14 -22.37
C ASP A 175 -20.26 21.98 -22.37
N TYR A 176 -19.73 21.64 -21.19
CA TYR A 176 -18.78 20.52 -21.02
C TYR A 176 -19.36 19.19 -21.50
N PHE A 177 -20.68 19.01 -21.40
CA PHE A 177 -21.33 17.80 -21.90
C PHE A 177 -21.15 17.69 -23.42
N LYS A 178 -21.32 18.81 -24.15
CA LYS A 178 -21.09 18.86 -25.60
C LYS A 178 -19.62 18.58 -25.93
N VAL A 179 -18.69 19.15 -25.18
CA VAL A 179 -17.25 18.88 -25.36
C VAL A 179 -16.92 17.40 -25.13
N GLU A 180 -17.43 16.80 -24.06
CA GLU A 180 -17.21 15.38 -23.77
C GLU A 180 -17.94 14.46 -24.73
N TRP A 181 -19.10 14.88 -25.26
CA TRP A 181 -19.83 14.14 -26.28
C TRP A 181 -19.04 14.05 -27.59
N GLU A 182 -18.50 15.18 -28.04
CA GLU A 182 -17.64 15.24 -29.23
C GLU A 182 -16.31 14.52 -28.98
N ARG A 183 -15.69 14.69 -27.80
CA ARG A 183 -14.47 13.97 -27.40
C ARG A 183 -14.70 12.46 -27.39
N THR A 184 -15.83 11.99 -26.88
CA THR A 184 -16.18 10.57 -26.87
C THR A 184 -16.35 10.02 -28.30
N GLY A 185 -16.98 10.81 -29.17
CA GLY A 185 -17.02 10.52 -30.61
C GLY A 185 -15.62 10.41 -31.21
N TRP A 186 -14.75 11.36 -30.90
CA TRP A 186 -13.39 11.43 -31.44
C TRP A 186 -12.46 10.33 -30.90
N SER A 187 -12.56 9.99 -29.62
CA SER A 187 -11.73 8.98 -28.94
C SER A 187 -12.06 7.55 -29.35
N ASN A 188 -13.27 7.30 -29.85
CA ASN A 188 -13.73 5.98 -30.29
C ASN A 188 -13.99 5.92 -31.81
N ALA A 189 -13.47 6.90 -32.56
CA ALA A 189 -13.64 6.95 -34.00
C ALA A 189 -13.05 5.70 -34.68
N GLY A 190 -13.88 4.98 -35.45
CA GLY A 190 -13.53 3.70 -36.08
C GLY A 190 -14.07 2.47 -35.35
N ASP A 191 -14.55 2.62 -34.11
CA ASP A 191 -15.17 1.56 -33.32
C ASP A 191 -16.59 1.99 -32.92
N VAL A 192 -17.53 1.68 -33.81
CA VAL A 192 -18.91 2.16 -33.77
C VAL A 192 -19.66 1.65 -32.54
N GLU A 193 -19.41 0.42 -32.12
CA GLU A 193 -20.07 -0.16 -30.94
C GLU A 193 -19.56 0.47 -29.65
N ARG A 194 -18.25 0.73 -29.57
CA ARG A 194 -17.64 1.38 -28.41
C ARG A 194 -18.00 2.85 -28.31
N GLU A 195 -18.03 3.58 -29.43
CA GLU A 195 -18.51 4.96 -29.47
C GLU A 195 -19.95 5.07 -28.96
N PHE A 196 -20.83 4.17 -29.43
CA PHE A 196 -22.21 4.08 -28.97
C PHE A 196 -22.30 3.80 -27.47
N ALA A 197 -21.54 2.81 -26.98
CA ALA A 197 -21.54 2.44 -25.57
C ALA A 197 -21.09 3.60 -24.66
N GLU A 198 -20.01 4.28 -25.03
CA GLU A 198 -19.46 5.39 -24.25
C GLU A 198 -20.37 6.63 -24.29
N LYS A 199 -20.94 6.99 -25.45
CA LYS A 199 -21.90 8.09 -25.56
C LYS A 199 -23.18 7.84 -24.76
N LYS A 200 -23.63 6.58 -24.71
CA LYS A 200 -24.76 6.17 -23.85
C LYS A 200 -24.44 6.35 -22.36
N ILE A 201 -23.25 5.96 -21.92
CA ILE A 201 -22.81 6.15 -20.53
C ILE A 201 -22.74 7.64 -20.17
N LEU A 202 -22.19 8.46 -21.07
CA LEU A 202 -22.12 9.91 -20.89
C LEU A 202 -23.52 10.53 -20.74
N LEU A 203 -24.48 10.07 -21.55
CA LEU A 203 -25.87 10.52 -21.48
C LEU A 203 -26.54 10.16 -20.15
N LEU A 204 -26.33 8.92 -19.67
CA LEU A 204 -26.85 8.47 -18.38
C LEU A 204 -26.28 9.29 -17.23
N SER A 205 -24.98 9.59 -17.26
CA SER A 205 -24.34 10.49 -16.28
C SER A 205 -25.02 11.87 -16.23
N ARG A 206 -25.28 12.47 -17.40
CA ARG A 206 -25.93 13.78 -17.51
C ARG A 206 -27.39 13.76 -17.04
N ILE A 207 -28.14 12.72 -17.37
CA ILE A 207 -29.53 12.57 -16.91
C ILE A 207 -29.55 12.46 -15.38
N SER A 208 -28.70 11.62 -14.79
CA SER A 208 -28.60 11.52 -13.32
C SER A 208 -28.21 12.86 -12.70
N GLU A 209 -27.30 13.63 -13.29
CA GLU A 209 -26.93 14.94 -12.78
C GLU A 209 -28.10 15.95 -12.78
N GLU A 210 -28.88 16.00 -13.86
CA GLU A 210 -30.05 16.88 -13.95
C GLU A 210 -31.19 16.44 -13.01
N LEU A 211 -31.35 15.13 -12.81
CA LEU A 211 -32.22 14.59 -11.76
C LEU A 211 -31.73 15.00 -10.36
N ALA A 212 -30.42 14.99 -10.12
CA ALA A 212 -29.84 15.41 -8.85
C ALA A 212 -30.09 16.90 -8.57
N LYS A 213 -29.88 17.77 -9.57
CA LYS A 213 -30.13 19.21 -9.47
C LYS A 213 -31.61 19.53 -9.25
N SER A 214 -32.51 18.83 -9.93
CA SER A 214 -33.96 19.08 -9.85
C SER A 214 -34.59 18.51 -8.58
N THR A 215 -34.14 17.35 -8.11
CA THR A 215 -34.72 16.70 -6.92
C THR A 215 -33.99 17.03 -5.61
N GLY A 216 -32.76 17.53 -5.69
CA GLY A 216 -31.88 17.74 -4.53
C GLY A 216 -31.35 16.46 -3.90
N LYS A 217 -31.69 15.27 -4.43
CA LYS A 217 -31.32 13.99 -3.81
C LYS A 217 -29.88 13.61 -4.11
N ILE A 218 -29.09 13.41 -3.05
CA ILE A 218 -27.68 13.00 -3.14
C ILE A 218 -27.44 11.74 -3.97
N TYR A 219 -28.37 10.77 -3.94
CA TYR A 219 -28.26 9.52 -4.71
C TYR A 219 -28.00 9.75 -6.20
N PHE A 220 -28.67 10.72 -6.80
CA PHE A 220 -28.49 11.00 -8.23
C PHE A 220 -27.15 11.66 -8.55
N PHE A 221 -26.57 12.42 -7.61
CA PHE A 221 -25.18 12.89 -7.73
C PHE A 221 -24.20 11.71 -7.70
N TYR A 222 -24.46 10.68 -6.90
CA TYR A 222 -23.67 9.44 -6.90
C TYR A 222 -23.79 8.66 -8.21
N GLU A 223 -25.00 8.48 -8.73
CA GLU A 223 -25.19 7.81 -10.03
C GLU A 223 -24.48 8.56 -11.16
N ALA A 224 -24.57 9.90 -11.18
CA ALA A 224 -23.90 10.71 -12.18
C ALA A 224 -22.38 10.48 -12.19
N VAL A 225 -21.75 10.45 -11.01
CA VAL A 225 -20.31 10.13 -10.85
C VAL A 225 -20.01 8.67 -11.20
N ASN A 226 -20.90 7.73 -10.88
CA ASN A 226 -20.68 6.31 -11.18
C ASN A 226 -20.70 5.99 -12.67
N PHE A 227 -21.59 6.63 -13.44
CA PHE A 227 -21.62 6.47 -14.89
C PHE A 227 -20.34 7.01 -15.55
N LYS A 228 -19.90 8.22 -15.19
CA LYS A 228 -18.62 8.77 -15.67
C LYS A 228 -17.81 9.34 -14.52
N ARG A 229 -16.94 8.50 -13.96
CA ARG A 229 -16.10 8.85 -12.81
C ARG A 229 -15.16 10.01 -13.11
N GLU A 230 -14.68 10.13 -14.34
CA GLU A 230 -13.66 11.12 -14.72
C GLU A 230 -14.22 12.55 -14.84
N MET A 231 -15.54 12.73 -14.78
CA MET A 231 -16.18 14.03 -14.91
C MET A 231 -15.93 14.89 -13.65
N ILE A 232 -15.04 15.87 -13.76
CA ILE A 232 -14.66 16.78 -12.67
C ILE A 232 -15.87 17.55 -12.13
N HIS A 233 -16.77 17.99 -13.01
CA HIS A 233 -17.96 18.77 -12.63
C HIS A 233 -18.98 17.95 -11.83
N THR A 234 -19.18 16.66 -12.15
CA THR A 234 -20.10 15.81 -11.38
C THR A 234 -19.52 15.50 -10.00
N ARG A 235 -18.19 15.36 -9.89
CA ARG A 235 -17.49 15.24 -8.59
C ARG A 235 -17.62 16.51 -7.75
N ALA A 236 -17.42 17.68 -8.35
CA ALA A 236 -17.62 18.97 -7.68
C ALA A 236 -19.05 19.09 -7.13
N ALA A 237 -20.05 18.77 -7.96
CA ALA A 237 -21.45 18.83 -7.59
C ALA A 237 -21.79 17.86 -6.43
N LEU A 238 -21.27 16.63 -6.48
CA LEU A 238 -21.41 15.65 -5.39
C LEU A 238 -20.72 16.13 -4.10
N GLY A 239 -19.50 16.64 -4.19
CA GLY A 239 -18.76 17.19 -3.05
C GLY A 239 -19.50 18.34 -2.38
N CYS A 240 -20.04 19.27 -3.15
CA CYS A 240 -20.88 20.37 -2.66
C CYS A 240 -22.19 19.88 -2.04
N ALA A 241 -22.82 18.84 -2.61
CA ALA A 241 -24.02 18.23 -2.03
C ALA A 241 -23.72 17.55 -0.69
N LEU A 242 -22.63 16.79 -0.61
CA LEU A 242 -22.18 16.13 0.62
C LEU A 242 -21.85 17.13 1.72
N ALA A 243 -21.19 18.24 1.39
CA ALA A 243 -20.90 19.30 2.34
C ALA A 243 -22.19 19.89 2.94
N ARG A 244 -23.23 20.12 2.12
CA ARG A 244 -24.53 20.65 2.57
C ARG A 244 -25.27 19.70 3.51
N GLU A 245 -25.14 18.39 3.30
CA GLU A 245 -25.73 17.36 4.17
C GLU A 245 -24.86 17.01 5.40
N GLY A 246 -23.74 17.73 5.61
CA GLY A 246 -22.86 17.54 6.78
C GLY A 246 -21.87 16.37 6.66
N HIS A 247 -21.69 15.80 5.47
CA HIS A 247 -20.74 14.71 5.22
C HIS A 247 -19.33 15.23 4.92
N ILE A 248 -18.75 15.96 5.88
CA ILE A 248 -17.57 16.82 5.69
C ILE A 248 -16.33 16.08 5.16
N LEU A 249 -15.99 14.90 5.71
CA LEU A 249 -14.80 14.14 5.27
C LEU A 249 -14.94 13.63 3.83
N ALA A 250 -16.12 13.09 3.48
CA ALA A 250 -16.40 12.63 2.12
C ALA A 250 -16.41 13.81 1.14
N ALA A 251 -17.02 14.93 1.54
CA ALA A 251 -17.04 16.16 0.77
C ALA A 251 -15.61 16.67 0.49
N SER A 252 -14.75 16.73 1.52
CA SER A 252 -13.35 17.18 1.39
C SER A 252 -12.57 16.38 0.34
N ASN A 253 -12.75 15.05 0.30
CA ASN A 253 -12.07 14.20 -0.69
C ASN A 253 -12.52 14.51 -2.13
N TYR A 254 -13.84 14.55 -2.39
CA TYR A 254 -14.35 14.87 -3.73
C TYR A 254 -14.00 16.29 -4.17
N LEU A 255 -14.09 17.25 -3.23
CA LEU A 255 -13.79 18.66 -3.49
C LEU A 255 -12.29 18.89 -3.72
N SER A 256 -11.41 18.24 -2.97
CA SER A 256 -9.96 18.31 -3.18
C SER A 256 -9.57 17.88 -4.59
N GLN A 257 -10.11 16.75 -5.06
CA GLN A 257 -9.87 16.26 -6.42
C GLN A 257 -10.44 17.19 -7.48
N ALA A 258 -11.66 17.70 -7.25
CA ALA A 258 -12.33 18.58 -8.19
C ALA A 258 -11.58 19.91 -8.37
N VAL A 259 -11.18 20.53 -7.25
CA VAL A 259 -10.50 21.83 -7.24
C VAL A 259 -9.05 21.71 -7.73
N LYS A 260 -8.37 20.59 -7.48
CA LYS A 260 -7.04 20.33 -8.07
C LYS A 260 -7.11 20.25 -9.60
N ALA A 261 -8.17 19.67 -10.14
CA ALA A 261 -8.37 19.54 -11.59
C ALA A 261 -8.96 20.80 -12.24
N SER A 262 -9.77 21.56 -11.50
CA SER A 262 -10.39 22.81 -11.94
C SER A 262 -10.35 23.86 -10.81
N PRO A 263 -9.21 24.56 -10.61
CA PRO A 263 -9.04 25.48 -9.50
C PRO A 263 -9.89 26.76 -9.62
N PHE A 264 -10.50 26.97 -10.79
CA PHE A 264 -11.41 28.07 -11.09
C PHE A 264 -12.88 27.77 -10.76
N ASP A 265 -13.21 26.54 -10.33
CA ASP A 265 -14.56 26.21 -9.88
C ASP A 265 -14.83 26.88 -8.53
N ARG A 266 -15.48 28.04 -8.61
CA ARG A 266 -15.76 28.91 -7.47
C ARG A 266 -16.59 28.22 -6.38
N GLN A 267 -17.59 27.42 -6.76
CA GLN A 267 -18.46 26.75 -5.79
C GLN A 267 -17.70 25.63 -5.07
N ALA A 268 -16.95 24.82 -5.83
CA ALA A 268 -16.13 23.76 -5.27
C ALA A 268 -15.02 24.33 -4.36
N SER A 269 -14.34 25.40 -4.76
CA SER A 269 -13.30 26.05 -3.97
C SER A 269 -13.83 26.57 -2.63
N ARG A 270 -14.97 27.25 -2.62
CA ARG A 270 -15.59 27.74 -1.37
C ARG A 270 -16.03 26.60 -0.47
N ALA A 271 -16.65 25.56 -1.03
CA ALA A 271 -17.05 24.37 -0.28
C ALA A 271 -15.81 23.66 0.30
N TYR A 272 -14.72 23.57 -0.48
CA TYR A 272 -13.49 22.91 -0.04
C TYR A 272 -12.87 23.63 1.15
N THR A 273 -12.71 24.96 1.08
CA THR A 273 -12.20 25.76 2.19
C THR A 273 -13.04 25.58 3.46
N GLN A 274 -14.37 25.56 3.33
CA GLN A 274 -15.25 25.31 4.47
C GLN A 274 -15.03 23.90 5.05
N THR A 275 -14.95 22.87 4.19
CA THR A 275 -14.70 21.50 4.67
C THR A 275 -13.33 21.36 5.34
N LEU A 276 -12.29 22.03 4.85
CA LEU A 276 -10.97 22.05 5.49
C LEU A 276 -11.00 22.74 6.86
N GLN A 277 -11.80 23.80 7.00
CA GLN A 277 -12.03 24.44 8.29
C GLN A 277 -12.77 23.52 9.27
N ASP A 278 -13.81 22.84 8.79
CA ASP A 278 -14.64 21.96 9.62
C ASP A 278 -13.86 20.73 10.12
N ILE A 279 -12.88 20.22 9.35
CA ILE A 279 -11.99 19.12 9.77
C ILE A 279 -10.71 19.61 10.49
N GLN A 280 -10.57 20.91 10.75
CA GLN A 280 -9.38 21.50 11.38
C GLN A 280 -8.06 21.26 10.62
N ALA A 281 -8.13 21.09 9.29
CA ALA A 281 -6.96 20.97 8.41
C ALA A 281 -6.40 22.35 8.05
N PHE A 282 -5.87 23.06 9.05
CA PHE A 282 -5.44 24.46 8.92
C PHE A 282 -4.31 24.66 7.90
N ARG A 283 -3.37 23.71 7.78
CA ARG A 283 -2.25 23.78 6.83
C ARG A 283 -2.74 23.74 5.39
N GLU A 284 -3.55 22.74 5.05
CA GLU A 284 -4.15 22.56 3.74
C GLU A 284 -5.05 23.74 3.39
N LYS A 285 -5.83 24.22 4.38
CA LYS A 285 -6.68 25.40 4.22
C LYS A 285 -5.85 26.62 3.85
N ASN A 286 -4.83 26.97 4.64
CA ASN A 286 -4.03 28.16 4.42
C ASN A 286 -3.28 28.09 3.08
N ARG A 287 -2.71 26.94 2.74
CA ARG A 287 -2.08 26.72 1.42
C ARG A 287 -3.07 26.91 0.28
N PHE A 288 -4.28 26.40 0.43
CA PHE A 288 -5.32 26.57 -0.57
C PHE A 288 -5.79 28.03 -0.68
N LEU A 289 -5.90 28.76 0.44
CA LEU A 289 -6.21 30.19 0.44
C LEU A 289 -5.13 31.00 -0.27
N LEU A 290 -3.85 30.70 -0.05
CA LEU A 290 -2.72 31.34 -0.77
C LEU A 290 -2.81 31.12 -2.28
N LEU A 291 -3.12 29.88 -2.71
CA LEU A 291 -3.35 29.58 -4.12
C LEU A 291 -4.51 30.42 -4.70
N GLN A 292 -5.62 30.54 -3.98
CA GLN A 292 -6.78 31.32 -4.43
C GLN A 292 -6.46 32.83 -4.51
N GLN A 293 -5.68 33.38 -3.57
CA GLN A 293 -5.19 34.75 -3.65
C GLN A 293 -4.23 34.96 -4.84
N ALA A 294 -3.33 34.01 -5.12
CA ALA A 294 -2.45 34.08 -6.27
C ALA A 294 -3.22 34.02 -7.60
N LEU A 295 -4.24 33.15 -7.68
CA LEU A 295 -5.15 33.06 -8.83
C LEU A 295 -5.97 34.34 -9.00
N GLN A 296 -6.48 34.93 -7.90
CA GLN A 296 -7.19 36.20 -7.92
C GLN A 296 -6.30 37.35 -8.42
N LYS A 297 -5.04 37.43 -7.97
CA LYS A 297 -4.07 38.44 -8.46
C LYS A 297 -3.76 38.26 -9.95
N SER A 298 -3.60 37.02 -10.39
CA SER A 298 -3.19 36.69 -11.76
C SER A 298 -4.35 36.76 -12.77
N ALA A 299 -5.57 36.42 -12.34
CA ALA A 299 -6.75 36.33 -13.18
C ALA A 299 -8.01 36.86 -12.46
N PRO A 300 -8.05 38.17 -12.13
CA PRO A 300 -9.13 38.76 -11.31
C PRO A 300 -10.51 38.69 -11.96
N GLN A 301 -10.58 38.54 -13.28
CA GLN A 301 -11.83 38.37 -14.03
C GLN A 301 -12.44 36.97 -13.90
N VAL A 302 -11.61 35.97 -13.56
CA VAL A 302 -12.03 34.56 -13.43
C VAL A 302 -12.21 34.18 -11.96
N VAL A 303 -11.34 34.68 -11.08
CA VAL A 303 -11.41 34.49 -9.63
C VAL A 303 -11.64 35.87 -8.97
N PRO A 304 -12.90 36.32 -8.81
CA PRO A 304 -13.19 37.59 -8.19
C PRO A 304 -12.88 37.55 -6.69
N GLN A 305 -12.54 38.70 -6.10
CA GLN A 305 -12.24 38.79 -4.66
C GLN A 305 -13.45 38.41 -3.80
N GLU A 306 -13.21 37.63 -2.73
CA GLU A 306 -14.23 37.21 -1.76
C GLU A 306 -13.72 37.20 -0.32
N HIS A 307 -14.64 37.41 0.62
CA HIS A 307 -14.36 37.50 2.06
C HIS A 307 -13.68 36.24 2.66
N TRP A 308 -13.91 35.04 2.13
CA TRP A 308 -13.39 33.80 2.72
C TRP A 308 -11.89 33.56 2.46
N PHE A 309 -11.29 34.35 1.57
CA PHE A 309 -9.83 34.43 1.37
C PHE A 309 -9.33 35.88 1.43
N GLU A 310 -10.09 36.78 2.05
CA GLU A 310 -9.73 38.18 2.23
C GLU A 310 -8.85 38.34 3.48
N GLY A 311 -7.64 38.87 3.31
CA GLY A 311 -6.71 39.15 4.42
C GLY A 311 -5.24 38.98 4.03
N MET A 312 -4.33 39.59 4.80
CA MET A 312 -2.90 39.26 4.75
C MET A 312 -2.71 37.87 5.36
N ILE A 313 -2.61 36.87 4.50
CA ILE A 313 -2.05 35.57 4.84
C ILE A 313 -0.58 35.69 4.45
N LEU A 314 0.33 35.43 5.39
CA LEU A 314 1.76 35.37 5.08
C LEU A 314 1.95 34.39 3.95
N SER A 315 2.56 34.86 2.86
CA SER A 315 2.67 34.05 1.65
C SER A 315 3.69 32.93 1.81
N GLY A 316 4.54 33.02 2.84
CA GLY A 316 5.71 32.15 3.00
C GLY A 316 6.84 32.49 2.03
N ASP A 317 6.62 33.48 1.16
CA ASP A 317 7.58 34.01 0.19
C ASP A 317 8.26 35.29 0.71
N GLU A 318 8.09 35.64 1.99
CA GLU A 318 8.80 36.75 2.60
C GLU A 318 10.30 36.47 2.73
N LEU A 319 11.12 37.52 2.78
CA LEU A 319 12.57 37.38 2.96
C LEU A 319 12.88 36.59 4.24
N THR A 320 13.73 35.57 4.14
CA THR A 320 14.28 34.85 5.29
C THR A 320 15.74 35.20 5.52
N SER A 321 16.12 35.56 6.75
CA SER A 321 17.53 35.70 7.14
C SER A 321 18.07 34.38 7.69
N ILE A 322 18.97 33.74 6.95
CA ILE A 322 19.68 32.55 7.39
C ILE A 322 20.98 33.01 8.07
N ILE A 323 21.13 32.70 9.35
CA ILE A 323 22.28 33.09 10.17
C ILE A 323 23.16 31.87 10.40
N ILE A 324 24.43 31.97 10.01
CA ILE A 324 25.43 30.90 10.17
C ILE A 324 26.66 31.47 10.87
N LEU A 325 27.00 30.89 12.02
CA LEU A 325 28.22 31.23 12.74
C LEU A 325 29.28 30.18 12.45
N CYS A 326 30.44 30.63 11.98
CA CYS A 326 31.61 29.83 11.67
C CYS A 326 32.73 30.10 12.68
N CYS A 327 33.42 29.06 13.11
CA CYS A 327 34.67 29.16 13.86
C CYS A 327 35.49 27.90 13.55
N ASN A 328 36.40 28.03 12.58
CA ASN A 328 37.08 26.90 11.94
C ASN A 328 36.14 25.91 11.22
N GLU A 329 36.68 24.75 10.85
CA GLU A 329 35.97 23.62 10.23
C GLU A 329 35.51 23.93 8.80
N ALA A 330 36.44 24.45 7.99
CA ALA A 330 36.19 24.87 6.61
C ALA A 330 35.54 23.76 5.75
N ALA A 331 35.93 22.49 5.91
CA ALA A 331 35.37 21.38 5.15
C ALA A 331 33.86 21.16 5.40
N TYR A 332 33.41 21.31 6.65
CA TYR A 332 32.00 21.19 7.01
C TYR A 332 31.20 22.41 6.55
N THR A 333 31.76 23.60 6.74
CA THR A 333 31.17 24.86 6.27
C THR A 333 30.95 24.84 4.76
N ARG A 334 31.90 24.29 3.99
CA ARG A 334 31.78 24.10 2.53
C ARG A 334 30.56 23.26 2.17
N ARG A 335 30.37 22.12 2.84
CA ARG A 335 29.23 21.21 2.60
C ARG A 335 27.90 21.84 2.97
N CYS A 336 27.84 22.60 4.07
CA CYS A 336 26.67 23.38 4.44
C CYS A 336 26.29 24.38 3.33
N PHE A 337 27.25 25.19 2.87
CA PHE A 337 27.01 26.17 1.80
C PHE A 337 26.63 25.54 0.46
N GLU A 338 27.24 24.43 0.09
CA GLU A 338 26.86 23.68 -1.11
C GLU A 338 25.41 23.18 -1.03
N SER A 339 25.01 22.65 0.14
CA SER A 339 23.62 22.22 0.34
C SER A 339 22.62 23.38 0.30
N LEU A 340 23.00 24.55 0.81
CA LEU A 340 22.16 25.76 0.74
C LEU A 340 21.96 26.23 -0.70
N LEU A 341 23.03 26.27 -1.51
CA LEU A 341 22.95 26.62 -2.94
C LEU A 341 22.05 25.66 -3.72
N LEU A 342 22.05 24.38 -3.35
CA LEU A 342 21.29 23.34 -4.04
C LEU A 342 19.82 23.28 -3.64
N HIS A 343 19.51 23.51 -2.36
CA HIS A 343 18.20 23.18 -1.79
C HIS A 343 17.42 24.36 -1.22
N THR A 344 17.96 25.59 -1.27
CA THR A 344 17.29 26.76 -0.69
C THR A 344 16.79 27.70 -1.77
N ARG A 345 15.48 27.91 -1.81
CA ARG A 345 14.83 28.83 -2.75
C ARG A 345 14.78 30.26 -2.21
N SER A 346 14.92 31.23 -3.10
CA SER A 346 14.74 32.67 -2.80
C SER A 346 13.27 33.05 -2.52
N PRO A 347 13.00 34.09 -1.71
CA PRO A 347 13.97 35.07 -1.20
C PRO A 347 14.59 34.70 0.16
N TYR A 348 15.92 34.70 0.22
CA TYR A 348 16.67 34.65 1.48
C TYR A 348 17.91 35.55 1.40
N GLU A 349 18.36 36.02 2.55
CA GLU A 349 19.70 36.56 2.77
C GLU A 349 20.48 35.62 3.70
N LEU A 350 21.80 35.61 3.55
CA LEU A 350 22.73 34.79 4.32
C LEU A 350 23.65 35.72 5.10
N ILE A 351 23.57 35.65 6.43
CA ILE A 351 24.39 36.44 7.35
C ILE A 351 25.37 35.49 8.01
N VAL A 352 26.64 35.60 7.62
CA VAL A 352 27.71 34.72 8.08
C VAL A 352 28.60 35.44 9.08
N ILE A 353 28.79 34.84 10.24
CA ILE A 353 29.69 35.36 11.28
C ILE A 353 30.96 34.51 11.30
N ASP A 354 32.10 35.08 10.92
CA ASP A 354 33.41 34.49 11.22
C ASP A 354 33.82 34.86 12.64
N ASN A 355 33.64 33.93 13.58
CA ASN A 355 33.86 34.16 14.99
C ASN A 355 35.31 33.85 15.41
N GLY A 356 36.27 34.44 14.69
CA GLY A 356 37.71 34.30 14.95
C GLY A 356 38.30 32.97 14.45
N SER A 357 37.96 32.54 13.23
CA SER A 357 38.57 31.35 12.62
C SER A 357 40.07 31.57 12.36
N THR A 358 40.83 30.49 12.51
CA THR A 358 42.30 30.43 12.36
C THR A 358 42.75 29.43 11.30
N ASP A 359 41.82 28.70 10.69
CA ASP A 359 42.05 27.78 9.58
C ASP A 359 41.71 28.42 8.22
N GLU A 360 41.52 27.62 7.19
CA GLU A 360 41.19 28.05 5.83
C GLU A 360 39.75 28.57 5.64
N THR A 361 38.96 28.69 6.72
CA THR A 361 37.58 29.21 6.69
C THR A 361 37.54 30.62 6.12
N GLU A 362 38.51 31.50 6.43
CA GLU A 362 38.53 32.87 5.87
C GLU A 362 38.51 32.86 4.33
N PHE A 363 39.35 32.03 3.71
CA PHE A 363 39.42 31.92 2.25
C PHE A 363 38.13 31.30 1.67
N LEU A 364 37.56 30.32 2.37
CA LEU A 364 36.27 29.73 2.01
C LEU A 364 35.14 30.77 2.02
N LEU A 365 35.08 31.63 3.03
CA LEU A 365 34.03 32.66 3.13
C LEU A 365 34.13 33.66 1.98
N GLN A 366 35.36 34.03 1.57
CA GLN A 366 35.57 34.87 0.39
C GLN A 366 35.07 34.16 -0.89
N GLU A 367 35.45 32.89 -1.10
CA GLU A 367 35.00 32.08 -2.25
C GLU A 367 33.47 32.02 -2.37
N TYR A 368 32.77 31.80 -1.25
CA TYR A 368 31.31 31.64 -1.28
C TYR A 368 30.55 32.97 -1.30
N SER A 369 31.16 34.07 -0.83
CA SER A 369 30.55 35.40 -0.97
C SER A 369 30.28 35.75 -2.44
N GLU A 370 31.17 35.37 -3.34
CA GLU A 370 31.00 35.54 -4.78
C GLU A 370 29.91 34.61 -5.36
N LYS A 371 29.86 33.35 -4.91
CA LYS A 371 28.88 32.35 -5.37
C LYS A 371 27.44 32.69 -4.98
N PHE A 372 27.22 33.17 -3.76
CA PHE A 372 25.88 33.60 -3.32
C PHE A 372 25.49 34.96 -3.91
N GLY A 373 26.47 35.82 -4.19
CA GLY A 373 26.29 37.16 -4.74
C GLY A 373 26.11 38.22 -3.64
N ALA A 374 26.60 39.43 -3.92
CA ALA A 374 26.64 40.53 -2.95
C ALA A 374 25.26 40.94 -2.41
N ASP A 375 24.19 40.73 -3.19
CA ASP A 375 22.82 41.08 -2.79
C ASP A 375 22.23 40.14 -1.71
N ARG A 376 22.83 38.95 -1.52
CA ARG A 376 22.35 37.94 -0.57
C ARG A 376 23.33 37.63 0.55
N TRP A 377 24.55 38.16 0.51
CA TRP A 377 25.61 37.79 1.44
C TRP A 377 26.02 38.97 2.32
N LEU A 378 25.96 38.77 3.64
CA LEU A 378 26.51 39.69 4.62
C LEU A 378 27.49 38.95 5.53
N MET A 379 28.70 39.48 5.67
CA MET A 379 29.73 38.89 6.54
C MET A 379 30.04 39.80 7.72
N ILE A 380 30.08 39.23 8.93
CA ILE A 380 30.57 39.88 10.14
C ILE A 380 31.81 39.10 10.60
N ARG A 381 32.94 39.78 10.79
CA ARG A 381 34.19 39.16 11.26
C ARG A 381 34.54 39.64 12.66
N ASN A 382 34.79 38.69 13.56
CA ASN A 382 35.34 38.95 14.89
C ASN A 382 36.83 38.56 14.93
N GLU A 383 37.65 39.33 15.64
CA GLU A 383 39.08 39.03 15.82
C GLU A 383 39.33 37.78 16.67
N HIS A 384 38.41 37.49 17.60
CA HIS A 384 38.47 36.37 18.54
C HIS A 384 37.09 35.74 18.69
N ASN A 385 37.03 34.49 19.16
CA ASN A 385 35.77 33.80 19.43
C ASN A 385 35.02 34.47 20.59
N LEU A 386 33.92 35.15 20.27
CA LEU A 386 33.07 35.87 21.22
C LEU A 386 32.00 34.98 21.88
N GLY A 387 31.96 33.69 21.54
CA GLY A 387 30.91 32.75 21.94
C GLY A 387 29.72 32.74 20.98
N PHE A 388 28.95 31.64 21.01
CA PHE A 388 27.86 31.40 20.06
C PHE A 388 26.69 32.40 20.21
N PRO A 389 26.13 32.63 21.41
CA PRO A 389 25.01 33.57 21.59
C PRO A 389 25.34 34.99 21.12
N LYS A 390 26.53 35.48 21.47
CA LYS A 390 26.97 36.84 21.13
C LYS A 390 27.18 37.02 19.64
N GLY A 391 27.78 36.03 18.97
CA GLY A 391 27.93 36.06 17.51
C GLY A 391 26.60 36.04 16.79
N VAL A 392 25.67 35.16 17.19
CA VAL A 392 24.31 35.11 16.62
C VAL A 392 23.56 36.43 16.86
N ASN A 393 23.68 37.03 18.06
CA ASN A 393 23.06 38.32 18.36
C ASN A 393 23.59 39.49 17.50
N GLN A 394 24.85 39.44 17.03
CA GLN A 394 25.37 40.42 16.07
C GLN A 394 24.60 40.33 14.74
N ALA A 395 24.36 39.11 14.26
CA ALA A 395 23.60 38.89 13.02
C ALA A 395 22.10 39.23 13.18
N LEU A 396 21.47 38.88 14.30
CA LEU A 396 20.06 39.21 14.56
C LEU A 396 19.76 40.72 14.46
N LYS A 397 20.72 41.57 14.84
CA LYS A 397 20.59 43.04 14.77
C LYS A 397 20.55 43.59 13.35
N VAL A 398 21.17 42.89 12.40
CA VAL A 398 21.28 43.31 10.99
C VAL A 398 20.40 42.47 10.05
N ALA A 399 19.72 41.45 10.57
CA ALA A 399 18.77 40.64 9.83
C ALA A 399 17.53 41.44 9.41
N HIS A 400 17.16 41.36 8.12
CA HIS A 400 16.03 42.07 7.51
C HIS A 400 14.84 41.15 7.20
N GLY A 401 15.02 39.83 7.28
CA GLY A 401 13.99 38.85 7.00
C GLY A 401 12.84 38.89 8.00
N GLU A 402 11.62 38.58 7.54
CA GLU A 402 10.47 38.35 8.41
C GLU A 402 10.66 37.08 9.23
N TYR A 403 11.28 36.06 8.60
CA TYR A 403 11.73 34.84 9.26
C TYR A 403 13.23 34.87 9.46
N VAL A 404 13.67 34.28 10.57
CA VAL A 404 15.07 34.07 10.89
C VAL A 404 15.30 32.58 11.10
N VAL A 405 16.36 32.07 10.48
CA VAL A 405 16.87 30.72 10.72
C VAL A 405 18.23 30.82 11.39
N LEU A 406 18.37 30.17 12.55
CA LEU A 406 19.67 29.89 13.15
C LEU A 406 20.14 28.54 12.65
N LEU A 407 21.21 28.48 11.85
CA LEU A 407 21.71 27.25 11.23
C LEU A 407 23.20 27.04 11.54
N ASN A 408 23.55 25.86 12.06
CA ASN A 408 24.94 25.53 12.31
C ASN A 408 25.70 25.23 11.00
N ASN A 409 26.99 25.56 10.97
CA ASN A 409 27.86 25.35 9.82
C ASN A 409 28.21 23.88 9.54
N ASP A 410 27.89 22.95 10.45
CA ASP A 410 28.10 21.51 10.34
C ASP A 410 26.81 20.74 9.98
N THR A 411 25.92 21.41 9.25
CA THR A 411 24.66 20.85 8.75
C THR A 411 24.65 20.68 7.23
N ILE A 412 23.82 19.76 6.74
CA ILE A 412 23.47 19.60 5.32
C ILE A 412 21.96 19.66 5.22
N VAL A 413 21.46 20.74 4.62
CA VAL A 413 20.03 20.91 4.36
C VAL A 413 19.58 20.08 3.17
N THR A 414 18.28 19.79 3.09
CA THR A 414 17.70 18.92 2.06
C THR A 414 16.59 19.64 1.29
N ALA A 415 16.09 19.04 0.21
CA ALA A 415 15.11 19.68 -0.66
C ALA A 415 13.86 20.18 0.10
N ASP A 416 13.43 21.40 -0.21
CA ASP A 416 12.25 22.07 0.36
C ASP A 416 12.30 22.30 1.89
N TRP A 417 13.48 22.22 2.50
CA TRP A 417 13.62 22.31 3.96
C TRP A 417 13.07 23.63 4.52
N LEU A 418 13.41 24.75 3.86
CA LEU A 418 13.10 26.08 4.37
C LEU A 418 11.62 26.38 4.23
N GLU A 419 11.07 26.10 3.05
CA GLU A 419 9.65 26.26 2.74
C GLU A 419 8.79 25.42 3.69
N ALA A 420 9.22 24.19 4.00
CA ALA A 420 8.49 23.34 4.92
C ALA A 420 8.55 23.83 6.38
N LEU A 421 9.67 24.43 6.83
CA LEU A 421 9.74 25.05 8.17
C LEU A 421 8.86 26.31 8.25
N ILE A 422 8.85 27.14 7.19
CA ILE A 422 8.00 28.33 7.10
C ILE A 422 6.51 27.93 7.06
N ASP A 423 6.16 26.88 6.30
CA ASP A 423 4.81 26.30 6.25
C ASP A 423 4.27 25.99 7.66
N TRP A 424 5.12 25.40 8.52
CA TRP A 424 4.77 25.13 9.90
C TRP A 424 4.57 26.42 10.69
N GLN A 425 5.46 27.40 10.54
CA GLN A 425 5.34 28.69 11.22
C GLN A 425 4.07 29.46 10.84
N ILE A 426 3.64 29.41 9.58
CA ILE A 426 2.41 30.08 9.10
C ILE A 426 1.13 29.27 9.32
N SER A 427 1.23 28.01 9.75
CA SER A 427 0.05 27.16 10.01
C SER A 427 -0.79 27.70 11.19
N ALA A 428 -0.12 28.26 12.21
CA ALA A 428 -0.74 28.95 13.34
C ALA A 428 0.17 30.10 13.82
N PRO A 429 0.22 31.22 13.06
CA PRO A 429 1.22 32.27 13.21
C PRO A 429 1.26 32.93 14.60
N ASP A 430 0.12 32.98 15.29
CA ASP A 430 -0.01 33.60 16.61
C ASP A 430 0.21 32.60 17.77
N GLN A 431 0.37 31.32 17.46
CA GLN A 431 0.54 30.24 18.45
C GLN A 431 1.93 29.62 18.40
N ILE A 432 2.63 29.68 17.27
CA ILE A 432 3.91 28.99 17.07
C ILE A 432 5.05 29.99 17.19
N GLY A 433 5.96 29.74 18.13
CA GLY A 433 7.14 30.56 18.35
C GLY A 433 8.33 30.09 17.53
N LEU A 434 8.71 28.82 17.69
CA LEU A 434 9.88 28.22 17.04
C LEU A 434 9.55 26.87 16.40
N VAL A 435 10.20 26.60 15.27
CA VAL A 435 10.13 25.32 14.55
C VAL A 435 11.54 24.78 14.34
N GLY A 436 11.76 23.50 14.66
CA GLY A 436 13.02 22.79 14.41
C GLY A 436 12.79 21.53 13.57
N PRO A 437 13.70 21.16 12.65
CA PRO A 437 13.61 19.92 11.89
C PRO A 437 14.10 18.71 12.69
N VAL A 438 13.85 17.51 12.17
CA VAL A 438 14.50 16.28 12.66
C VAL A 438 15.91 16.13 12.08
N SER A 439 16.79 15.41 12.79
CA SER A 439 18.19 15.20 12.41
C SER A 439 18.80 13.93 13.01
N ASN A 440 19.89 13.43 12.44
CA ASN A 440 20.70 12.32 12.97
C ASN A 440 21.60 12.71 14.16
N GLY A 441 21.97 13.99 14.26
CA GLY A 441 23.03 14.45 15.17
C GLY A 441 22.52 15.19 16.40
N THR A 442 21.32 14.86 16.91
CA THR A 442 20.64 15.64 17.95
C THR A 442 20.06 14.74 19.05
N ARG A 443 19.25 15.30 19.96
CA ARG A 443 18.53 14.55 21.00
C ARG A 443 17.05 14.40 20.63
N ALA A 444 16.41 13.38 21.20
CA ALA A 444 14.96 13.28 21.14
C ALA A 444 14.31 14.58 21.70
N PRO A 445 13.22 15.09 21.10
CA PRO A 445 12.43 14.45 20.04
C PRO A 445 12.91 14.69 18.59
N GLN A 446 13.95 15.49 18.36
CA GLN A 446 14.44 15.77 17.00
C GLN A 446 15.35 14.65 16.44
N LEU A 447 15.79 13.70 17.27
CA LEU A 447 16.68 12.62 16.85
C LEU A 447 15.95 11.58 15.98
N VAL A 448 16.48 11.35 14.79
CA VAL A 448 16.06 10.29 13.86
C VAL A 448 17.29 9.48 13.46
N ILE A 449 17.16 8.15 13.41
CA ILE A 449 18.26 7.26 12.99
C ILE A 449 18.12 7.02 11.48
N PRO A 450 19.00 7.58 10.65
CA PRO A 450 18.98 7.30 9.22
C PRO A 450 19.48 5.90 8.90
N ASP A 451 19.01 5.31 7.81
CA ASP A 451 19.43 4.02 7.28
C ASP A 451 20.49 4.13 6.16
N TYR A 452 20.97 5.33 5.87
CA TYR A 452 22.07 5.58 4.93
C TYR A 452 23.44 5.59 5.61
N ASN A 453 24.46 5.17 4.85
CA ASN A 453 25.86 5.11 5.31
C ASN A 453 26.80 6.07 4.54
N SER A 454 26.27 6.88 3.64
CA SER A 454 27.05 7.85 2.83
C SER A 454 26.24 9.12 2.54
N LEU A 455 26.92 10.16 2.07
CA LEU A 455 26.29 11.48 1.81
C LEU A 455 25.26 11.43 0.68
N GLU A 456 25.45 10.55 -0.30
CA GLU A 456 24.51 10.35 -1.40
C GLU A 456 23.16 9.83 -0.92
N GLY A 457 23.13 9.12 0.23
CA GLY A 457 21.90 8.60 0.82
C GLY A 457 21.07 9.63 1.59
N ILE A 458 21.60 10.83 1.87
CA ILE A 458 20.88 11.89 2.61
C ILE A 458 19.61 12.32 1.87
N SER A 459 19.72 12.58 0.56
CA SER A 459 18.59 13.08 -0.24
C SER A 459 17.45 12.05 -0.39
N PRO A 460 17.72 10.77 -0.75
CA PRO A 460 16.69 9.73 -0.74
C PRO A 460 16.00 9.56 0.60
N PHE A 461 16.77 9.56 1.70
CA PHE A 461 16.22 9.43 3.05
C PHE A 461 15.30 10.61 3.41
N ALA A 462 15.73 11.84 3.12
CA ALA A 462 14.93 13.02 3.35
C ALA A 462 13.62 13.00 2.55
N ALA A 463 13.65 12.54 1.29
CA ALA A 463 12.46 12.40 0.47
C ALA A 463 11.48 11.36 1.03
N LEU A 464 11.98 10.20 1.49
CA LEU A 464 11.18 9.18 2.16
C LEU A 464 10.58 9.71 3.46
N ARG A 465 11.38 10.40 4.28
CA ARG A 465 10.94 11.02 5.53
C ARG A 465 9.81 12.03 5.30
N LYS A 466 10.00 12.90 4.30
CA LYS A 466 8.98 13.88 3.91
C LYS A 466 7.68 13.21 3.49
N ALA A 467 7.75 12.10 2.74
CA ALA A 467 6.57 11.35 2.33
C ALA A 467 5.87 10.65 3.50
N GLU A 468 6.62 10.06 4.43
CA GLU A 468 6.08 9.33 5.60
C GLU A 468 5.40 10.27 6.61
N TYR A 469 6.00 11.45 6.87
CA TYR A 469 5.54 12.38 7.90
C TYR A 469 4.86 13.62 7.34
N GLN A 470 4.50 13.64 6.05
CA GLN A 470 3.87 14.79 5.41
C GLN A 470 2.69 15.31 6.26
N GLY A 471 2.71 16.58 6.65
CA GLY A 471 1.63 17.16 7.45
C GLY A 471 1.66 16.80 8.95
N HIS A 472 2.74 16.18 9.45
CA HIS A 472 2.90 15.83 10.86
C HIS A 472 3.96 16.68 11.54
N CYS A 473 3.63 17.20 12.72
CA CYS A 473 4.55 17.86 13.63
C CYS A 473 4.39 17.31 15.05
N LEU A 474 5.36 17.60 15.91
CA LEU A 474 5.29 17.29 17.33
C LEU A 474 5.49 18.57 18.15
N GLU A 475 4.52 18.89 19.01
CA GLU A 475 4.69 19.94 20.02
C GLU A 475 5.67 19.46 21.12
N THR A 476 6.64 20.30 21.47
CA THR A 476 7.71 19.97 22.41
C THR A 476 8.00 21.12 23.38
N GLU A 477 8.63 20.80 24.50
CA GLU A 477 9.12 21.80 25.46
C GLU A 477 10.56 22.27 25.15
N ARG A 478 11.24 21.54 24.27
CA ARG A 478 12.67 21.71 23.96
C ARG A 478 12.96 21.44 22.50
N LEU A 479 13.72 22.35 21.88
CA LEU A 479 14.37 22.17 20.60
C LEU A 479 15.89 22.35 20.77
N THR A 480 16.66 21.56 20.05
CA THR A 480 18.13 21.65 19.96
C THR A 480 18.51 22.62 18.85
N GLY A 481 19.39 23.56 19.17
CA GLY A 481 19.73 24.74 18.36
C GLY A 481 20.59 24.51 17.11
N PHE A 482 20.61 23.33 16.49
CA PHE A 482 21.37 23.11 15.25
C PHE A 482 20.69 23.73 14.02
N CYS A 483 19.36 23.81 14.05
CA CYS A 483 18.52 24.50 13.08
C CYS A 483 17.22 24.93 13.78
N LEU A 484 16.98 26.24 13.89
CA LEU A 484 15.75 26.80 14.46
C LEU A 484 15.21 27.91 13.56
N LEU A 485 13.94 27.81 13.18
CA LEU A 485 13.20 28.86 12.49
C LEU A 485 12.24 29.56 13.45
N GLY A 486 12.21 30.89 13.38
CA GLY A 486 11.22 31.71 14.10
C GLY A 486 11.02 33.06 13.40
N ARG A 487 10.03 33.82 13.83
CA ARG A 487 9.85 35.19 13.32
C ARG A 487 10.86 36.15 13.92
N LYS A 488 11.32 37.13 13.12
CA LYS A 488 12.19 38.20 13.60
C LYS A 488 11.60 38.94 14.80
N THR A 489 10.30 39.20 14.78
CA THR A 489 9.58 39.86 15.89
C THR A 489 9.69 39.11 17.21
N LEU A 490 9.76 37.77 17.20
CA LEU A 490 9.99 36.97 18.40
C LEU A 490 11.40 37.21 18.95
N PHE A 491 12.42 37.18 18.09
CA PHE A 491 13.80 37.41 18.50
C PHE A 491 14.01 38.84 19.03
N ASP A 492 13.40 39.83 18.39
CA ASP A 492 13.44 41.23 18.83
C ASP A 492 12.75 41.40 20.19
N HIS A 493 11.61 40.75 20.40
CA HIS A 493 10.89 40.78 21.68
C HIS A 493 11.68 40.10 22.81
N LEU A 494 12.35 38.99 22.51
CA LEU A 494 13.14 38.22 23.46
C LEU A 494 14.55 38.79 23.71
N GLY A 495 15.01 39.73 22.88
CA GLY A 495 16.37 40.27 22.93
C GLY A 495 17.45 39.31 22.43
N GLY A 496 17.10 38.33 21.59
CA GLY A 496 18.02 37.33 21.05
C GLY A 496 18.37 36.19 22.01
N LEU A 497 19.57 35.62 21.87
CA LEU A 497 20.12 34.57 22.74
C LEU A 497 20.77 35.19 23.99
N ASP A 498 20.75 34.47 25.12
CA ASP A 498 21.38 34.96 26.35
C ASP A 498 22.90 34.81 26.28
N GLU A 499 23.60 35.95 26.23
CA GLU A 499 25.06 36.02 26.14
C GLU A 499 25.79 35.47 27.37
N ASN A 500 25.11 35.24 28.49
CA ASN A 500 25.71 34.65 29.69
C ASN A 500 26.15 33.19 29.51
N PHE A 501 25.64 32.47 28.50
CA PHE A 501 26.05 31.09 28.19
C PHE A 501 27.40 31.00 27.45
N GLY A 502 28.06 32.13 27.18
CA GLY A 502 29.46 32.15 26.72
C GLY A 502 29.68 31.39 25.42
N THR A 503 30.52 30.36 25.43
CA THR A 503 30.93 29.61 24.23
C THR A 503 29.87 28.62 23.69
N GLY A 504 28.76 28.39 24.40
CA GLY A 504 27.62 27.58 23.95
C GLY A 504 27.19 26.50 24.96
N PHE A 505 26.14 25.75 24.63
CA PHE A 505 25.30 24.91 25.51
C PHE A 505 24.32 25.72 26.40
N PHE A 506 23.04 25.33 26.31
CA PHE A 506 21.88 25.87 27.06
C PHE A 506 21.32 27.22 26.58
N GLU A 507 21.94 27.88 25.61
CA GLU A 507 21.38 29.10 24.99
C GLU A 507 20.10 28.85 24.19
N ASP A 508 20.01 27.69 23.53
CA ASP A 508 18.86 27.19 22.78
C ASP A 508 17.75 26.74 23.74
N ASP A 509 18.13 26.03 24.80
CA ASP A 509 17.24 25.63 25.88
C ASP A 509 16.61 26.85 26.57
N ASP A 510 17.41 27.88 26.84
CA ASP A 510 16.95 29.15 27.41
C ASP A 510 15.97 29.89 26.47
N LEU A 511 16.28 29.91 25.17
CA LEU A 511 15.38 30.47 24.17
C LEU A 511 14.04 29.73 24.12
N CYS A 512 14.06 28.39 24.22
CA CYS A 512 12.86 27.56 24.28
C CYS A 512 11.99 27.90 25.49
N VAL A 513 12.60 28.01 26.69
CA VAL A 513 11.86 28.38 27.92
C VAL A 513 11.25 29.78 27.76
N ARG A 514 12.03 30.78 27.32
CA ARG A 514 11.53 32.16 27.14
C ARG A 514 10.37 32.22 26.16
N THR A 515 10.45 31.50 25.06
CA THR A 515 9.39 31.42 24.06
C THR A 515 8.10 30.82 24.66
N ARG A 516 8.20 29.73 25.42
CA ARG A 516 7.05 29.12 26.11
C ARG A 516 6.43 30.04 27.16
N LYS A 517 7.21 30.85 27.87
CA LYS A 517 6.70 31.83 28.84
C LYS A 517 5.86 32.95 28.19
N LEU A 518 5.99 33.17 26.88
CA LEU A 518 5.10 34.05 26.11
C LEU A 518 3.79 33.37 25.69
N GLY A 519 3.59 32.08 26.04
CA GLY A 519 2.42 31.29 25.62
C GLY A 519 2.54 30.69 24.22
N LEU A 520 3.72 30.79 23.60
CA LEU A 520 3.99 30.26 22.26
C LEU A 520 4.50 28.82 22.31
N LYS A 521 4.14 28.05 21.28
CA LYS A 521 4.48 26.64 21.10
C LYS A 521 5.81 26.46 20.38
N LEU A 522 6.45 25.33 20.65
CA LEU A 522 7.64 24.88 19.93
C LEU A 522 7.28 23.61 19.16
N LEU A 523 7.60 23.55 17.87
CA LEU A 523 7.26 22.43 17.01
C LEU A 523 8.50 21.74 16.45
N VAL A 524 8.47 20.41 16.43
CA VAL A 524 9.34 19.60 15.59
C VAL A 524 8.63 19.31 14.28
N ALA A 525 9.20 19.76 13.16
CA ALA A 525 8.74 19.41 11.83
C ALA A 525 9.23 17.99 11.48
N LEU A 526 8.34 17.00 11.56
CA LEU A 526 8.70 15.59 11.37
C LEU A 526 8.95 15.26 9.89
N ASP A 527 8.39 16.07 8.98
CA ASP A 527 8.54 16.00 7.52
C ASP A 527 9.77 16.74 6.99
N VAL A 528 10.58 17.37 7.86
CA VAL A 528 11.81 18.09 7.46
C VAL A 528 13.02 17.44 8.08
N TYR A 529 13.91 16.91 7.23
CA TYR A 529 15.16 16.30 7.66
C TYR A 529 16.37 17.17 7.29
N ILE A 530 17.25 17.41 8.25
CA ILE A 530 18.56 18.05 8.04
C ILE A 530 19.62 17.15 8.66
N HIS A 531 20.66 16.82 7.89
CA HIS A 531 21.78 16.04 8.41
C HIS A 531 22.70 16.95 9.25
N HIS A 532 23.13 16.47 10.41
CA HIS A 532 23.98 17.20 11.35
C HIS A 532 25.17 16.32 11.74
N GLU A 533 26.39 16.82 11.50
CA GLU A 533 27.65 16.10 11.72
C GLU A 533 28.07 16.06 13.21
N GLY A 534 27.56 17.01 14.00
CA GLY A 534 27.56 16.94 15.46
C GLY A 534 28.79 17.54 16.13
N SER A 535 28.66 18.80 16.56
CA SER A 535 29.60 19.52 17.44
C SER A 535 31.04 19.54 16.90
N CYS A 536 31.20 19.67 15.58
CA CYS A 536 32.52 19.62 14.93
C CYS A 536 33.43 20.75 15.42
N THR A 537 32.91 21.98 15.55
CA THR A 537 33.66 23.14 16.08
C THR A 537 34.16 22.92 17.51
N PHE A 538 33.37 22.33 18.40
CA PHE A 538 33.81 22.03 19.77
C PHE A 538 34.94 20.99 19.80
N LYS A 539 34.87 19.98 18.92
CA LYS A 539 35.91 18.96 18.76
C LYS A 539 37.20 19.58 18.18
N GLY A 540 37.08 20.38 17.13
CA GLY A 540 38.21 21.07 16.49
C GLY A 540 38.94 22.05 17.41
N LEU A 541 38.19 22.81 18.21
CA LEU A 541 38.73 23.74 19.21
C LEU A 541 39.25 23.05 20.49
N LYS A 542 39.11 21.72 20.61
CA LYS A 542 39.53 20.93 21.79
C LYS A 542 38.96 21.47 23.12
N LEU A 543 37.73 21.98 23.09
CA LEU A 543 37.07 22.52 24.28
C LEU A 543 36.67 21.38 25.23
N ASP A 544 36.78 21.61 26.54
CA ASP A 544 36.25 20.68 27.56
C ASP A 544 34.73 20.80 27.62
N THR A 545 34.07 20.09 26.71
CA THR A 545 32.60 20.08 26.55
C THR A 545 31.89 19.63 27.81
N LYS A 546 32.48 18.71 28.59
CA LYS A 546 31.89 18.22 29.83
C LYS A 546 31.90 19.29 30.91
N ARG A 547 33.01 20.04 31.03
CA ARG A 547 33.10 21.17 31.95
C ARG A 547 32.12 22.28 31.57
N LEU A 548 32.12 22.70 30.30
CA LEU A 548 31.21 23.74 29.79
C LEU A 548 29.74 23.38 30.01
N LEU A 549 29.35 22.14 29.72
CA LEU A 549 27.98 21.67 29.92
C LEU A 549 27.57 21.73 31.41
N ASN A 550 28.47 21.39 32.34
CA ASN A 550 28.18 21.49 33.77
C ASN A 550 28.10 22.94 34.28
N GLU A 551 29.03 23.79 33.84
CA GLU A 551 29.05 25.22 34.21
C GLU A 551 27.79 25.94 33.69
N ASN A 552 27.42 25.71 32.42
CA ASN A 552 26.24 26.32 31.81
C ASN A 552 24.93 25.70 32.30
N PHE A 553 24.90 24.42 32.68
CA PHE A 553 23.75 23.85 33.38
C PHE A 553 23.50 24.53 34.73
N ALA A 554 24.56 24.86 35.48
CA ALA A 554 24.42 25.58 36.75
C ALA A 554 23.87 27.00 36.55
N LEU A 555 24.29 27.69 35.47
CA LEU A 555 23.72 28.99 35.08
C LEU A 555 22.25 28.86 34.68
N PHE A 556 21.90 27.87 33.86
CA PHE A 556 20.53 27.58 33.44
C PHE A 556 19.63 27.27 34.64
N GLN A 557 20.08 26.40 35.55
CA GLN A 557 19.38 26.06 36.78
C GLN A 557 19.21 27.27 37.70
N LYS A 558 20.23 28.13 37.82
CA LYS A 558 20.13 29.38 38.59
C LYS A 558 19.10 30.33 37.99
N LYS A 559 18.98 30.38 36.66
CA LYS A 559 18.05 31.27 35.94
C LYS A 559 16.60 30.79 36.03
N TRP A 560 16.34 29.49 35.87
CA TRP A 560 14.99 28.93 35.72
C TRP A 560 14.49 28.09 36.91
N GLY A 561 15.35 27.78 37.86
CA GLY A 561 15.04 26.98 39.05
C GLY A 561 15.06 25.46 38.79
N ASP A 562 14.95 24.70 39.89
CA ASP A 562 15.08 23.24 39.87
C ASP A 562 13.96 22.54 39.08
N ALA A 563 12.75 23.06 39.13
CA ALA A 563 11.60 22.46 38.46
C ALA A 563 11.75 22.48 36.93
N GLU A 564 12.14 23.62 36.36
CA GLU A 564 12.34 23.76 34.91
C GLU A 564 13.62 23.03 34.46
N SER A 565 14.68 23.01 35.27
CA SER A 565 15.96 22.39 34.92
C SER A 565 16.01 20.86 35.09
N ALA A 566 15.07 20.25 35.81
CA ALA A 566 15.05 18.81 36.08
C ALA A 566 15.09 17.94 34.81
N GLY A 567 14.45 18.40 33.72
CA GLY A 567 14.40 17.69 32.43
C GLY A 567 15.67 17.77 31.58
N TYR A 568 16.69 18.55 31.98
CA TYR A 568 17.82 18.89 31.11
C TYR A 568 19.16 18.21 31.47
N ARG A 569 19.21 17.38 32.52
CA ARG A 569 20.43 16.67 32.98
C ARG A 569 20.69 15.38 32.19
N SER A 570 21.89 15.21 31.62
CA SER A 570 22.29 13.94 30.97
C SER A 570 22.84 12.92 31.99
N GLN A 571 22.39 11.67 31.90
CA GLN A 571 23.09 10.53 32.52
C GLN A 571 24.27 10.15 31.60
N SER A 572 25.51 10.27 32.09
CA SER A 572 26.70 10.03 31.26
C SER A 572 26.91 8.53 30.93
N PRO A 573 27.30 8.15 29.69
CA PRO A 573 27.77 6.81 29.36
C PRO A 573 29.22 6.61 29.84
N LYS A 574 29.55 5.48 30.47
CA LYS A 574 30.92 5.15 30.89
C LYS A 574 31.79 4.72 29.70
N ALA A 575 32.95 5.35 29.57
CA ALA A 575 33.96 5.16 28.53
C ALA A 575 34.47 3.71 28.41
N HIS A 576 34.49 3.18 27.19
CA HIS A 576 35.22 1.98 26.81
C HIS A 576 36.61 2.36 26.30
N SER A 577 37.65 2.15 27.12
CA SER A 577 39.02 2.05 26.63
C SER A 577 39.77 0.98 27.43
N GLN A 578 40.06 -0.16 26.80
CA GLN A 578 41.36 -0.84 26.79
C GLN A 578 41.21 -2.23 26.15
N SER A 579 42.09 -2.53 25.20
CA SER A 579 42.25 -3.81 24.51
C SER A 579 42.66 -4.94 25.47
N PRO A 580 42.34 -6.21 25.16
CA PRO A 580 42.39 -7.30 26.13
C PRO A 580 43.78 -7.94 26.19
N SER A 581 44.44 -7.83 27.35
CA SER A 581 45.51 -8.76 27.72
C SER A 581 44.92 -9.98 28.43
N SER A 582 45.27 -11.14 27.89
CA SER A 582 45.00 -12.52 28.30
C SER A 582 44.79 -12.84 29.79
N ARG A 583 43.80 -13.72 30.01
CA ARG A 583 43.64 -14.74 31.06
C ARG A 583 43.35 -14.25 32.49
N ILE A 584 42.13 -14.50 32.94
CA ILE A 584 41.78 -15.55 33.93
C ILE A 584 40.26 -15.78 33.84
N GLU A 585 39.86 -17.03 33.60
CA GLU A 585 38.47 -17.51 33.73
C GLU A 585 38.03 -17.44 35.20
N LYS A 586 36.89 -16.77 35.45
CA LYS A 586 35.93 -17.03 36.54
C LYS A 586 34.69 -16.15 36.31
N ASP A 587 33.55 -16.81 36.11
CA ASP A 587 32.16 -16.31 36.11
C ASP A 587 31.97 -14.81 35.88
N LYS A 588 31.86 -14.41 34.60
CA LYS A 588 31.24 -13.12 34.25
C LYS A 588 29.75 -13.21 34.57
N LYS A 589 29.35 -12.71 35.74
CA LYS A 589 27.95 -12.41 36.04
C LYS A 589 27.46 -11.37 35.02
N ARG A 590 26.35 -11.64 34.33
CA ARG A 590 25.75 -10.71 33.35
C ARG A 590 25.53 -9.34 33.98
N SER A 591 25.72 -8.28 33.16
CA SER A 591 25.57 -6.89 33.61
C SER A 591 24.11 -6.43 33.69
N VAL A 592 23.20 -7.19 33.10
CA VAL A 592 21.75 -6.95 33.03
C VAL A 592 21.01 -8.25 33.37
N SER A 593 19.80 -8.14 33.90
CA SER A 593 18.94 -9.28 34.24
C SER A 593 17.82 -9.52 33.22
N ILE A 594 17.34 -10.75 33.11
CA ILE A 594 16.33 -11.16 32.12
C ILE A 594 15.15 -11.85 32.80
N SER A 595 13.94 -11.33 32.55
CA SER A 595 12.68 -11.97 32.93
C SER A 595 12.11 -12.75 31.76
N LEU A 596 11.88 -14.05 31.95
CA LEU A 596 10.95 -14.80 31.10
C LEU A 596 9.53 -14.48 31.53
N THR A 597 8.67 -14.10 30.58
CA THR A 597 7.23 -13.91 30.80
C THR A 597 6.43 -14.88 29.94
N MET A 598 5.44 -15.54 30.53
CA MET A 598 4.59 -16.51 29.86
C MET A 598 3.14 -16.34 30.29
N MET A 599 2.21 -16.63 29.39
CA MET A 599 0.79 -16.80 29.69
C MET A 599 0.41 -18.24 29.42
N VAL A 600 -0.26 -18.90 30.36
CA VAL A 600 -0.57 -20.34 30.29
C VAL A 600 -2.05 -20.63 30.58
N LYS A 601 -2.54 -21.73 30.00
CA LYS A 601 -3.85 -22.32 30.34
C LYS A 601 -3.92 -23.78 29.89
N ASN A 602 -4.02 -24.71 30.84
CA ASN A 602 -4.14 -26.15 30.57
C ASN A 602 -3.02 -26.71 29.68
N GLU A 603 -1.77 -26.43 30.04
CA GLU A 603 -0.56 -26.77 29.30
C GLU A 603 0.29 -27.82 30.02
N GLU A 604 -0.33 -28.71 30.82
CA GLU A 604 0.37 -29.75 31.58
C GLU A 604 1.29 -30.62 30.69
N ALA A 605 0.88 -30.89 29.45
CA ALA A 605 1.64 -31.71 28.51
C ALA A 605 2.88 -30.99 27.92
N ASN A 606 2.92 -29.66 27.93
CA ASN A 606 3.92 -28.88 27.20
C ASN A 606 4.81 -28.03 28.12
N LEU A 607 4.29 -27.52 29.23
CA LEU A 607 4.94 -26.48 29.99
C LEU A 607 6.30 -26.91 30.59
N GLU A 608 6.43 -28.17 31.00
CA GLU A 608 7.67 -28.68 31.60
C GLU A 608 8.86 -28.59 30.64
N ASP A 609 8.71 -29.15 29.43
CA ASP A 609 9.77 -29.11 28.41
C ASP A 609 10.07 -27.68 27.94
N CYS A 610 9.05 -26.80 27.88
CA CYS A 610 9.24 -25.38 27.58
C CYS A 610 10.18 -24.72 28.58
N LEU A 611 9.83 -24.79 29.86
CA LEU A 611 10.59 -24.12 30.92
C LEU A 611 11.99 -24.71 31.06
N LEU A 612 12.14 -26.03 31.00
CA LEU A 612 13.44 -26.69 31.04
C LEU A 612 14.37 -26.23 29.91
N SER A 613 13.84 -25.91 28.73
CA SER A 613 14.65 -25.45 27.60
C SER A 613 15.32 -24.08 27.84
N VAL A 614 14.80 -23.24 28.74
CA VAL A 614 15.30 -21.86 28.94
C VAL A 614 15.60 -21.48 30.39
N ARG A 615 15.26 -22.33 31.37
CA ARG A 615 15.40 -22.06 32.81
C ARG A 615 16.80 -21.55 33.19
N ASP A 616 17.85 -22.15 32.66
CA ASP A 616 19.23 -21.80 33.01
C ASP A 616 19.76 -20.57 32.24
N LEU A 617 18.95 -19.99 31.35
CA LEU A 617 19.31 -18.83 30.54
C LEU A 617 18.74 -17.51 31.07
N VAL A 618 17.74 -17.55 31.96
CA VAL A 618 17.00 -16.38 32.46
C VAL A 618 17.14 -16.24 33.97
N ASP A 619 17.05 -15.01 34.49
CA ASP A 619 17.24 -14.72 35.91
C ASP A 619 15.95 -14.88 36.73
N GLU A 620 14.80 -14.72 36.08
CA GLU A 620 13.50 -15.04 36.67
C GLU A 620 12.49 -15.52 35.63
N MET A 621 11.50 -16.29 36.11
CA MET A 621 10.38 -16.78 35.31
C MET A 621 9.06 -16.32 35.92
N ILE A 622 8.27 -15.60 35.13
CA ILE A 622 6.97 -15.05 35.46
C ILE A 622 5.92 -15.80 34.62
N VAL A 623 5.03 -16.52 35.27
CA VAL A 623 3.96 -17.28 34.61
C VAL A 623 2.62 -16.70 35.03
N VAL A 624 1.83 -16.23 34.07
CA VAL A 624 0.47 -15.75 34.27
C VAL A 624 -0.49 -16.88 33.90
N ASP A 625 -1.16 -17.46 34.90
CA ASP A 625 -2.17 -18.50 34.69
C ASP A 625 -3.54 -17.86 34.47
N THR A 626 -4.17 -18.21 33.35
CA THR A 626 -5.49 -17.66 32.95
C THR A 626 -6.67 -18.56 33.32
N GLY A 627 -6.46 -19.44 34.30
CA GLY A 627 -7.46 -20.34 34.87
C GLY A 627 -7.27 -21.79 34.44
N SER A 628 -6.08 -22.35 34.66
CA SER A 628 -5.81 -23.78 34.41
C SER A 628 -6.58 -24.68 35.38
N GLN A 629 -7.05 -25.82 34.88
CA GLN A 629 -7.78 -26.86 35.63
C GLN A 629 -6.96 -28.15 35.82
N ASP A 630 -5.79 -28.22 35.17
CA ASP A 630 -4.85 -29.34 35.22
C ASP A 630 -3.64 -29.00 36.11
N ARG A 631 -2.56 -29.78 36.04
CA ARG A 631 -1.36 -29.57 36.87
C ARG A 631 -0.41 -28.49 36.36
N THR A 632 -0.82 -27.67 35.39
CA THR A 632 0.01 -26.57 34.82
C THR A 632 0.63 -25.68 35.90
N ARG A 633 -0.18 -25.27 36.89
CA ARG A 633 0.27 -24.39 37.98
C ARG A 633 1.34 -25.05 38.85
N GLU A 634 1.12 -26.30 39.20
CA GLU A 634 2.03 -27.09 40.05
C GLU A 634 3.38 -27.28 39.35
N ILE A 635 3.36 -27.56 38.05
CA ILE A 635 4.56 -27.71 37.21
C ILE A 635 5.37 -26.41 37.18
N ALA A 636 4.72 -25.26 36.92
CA ALA A 636 5.39 -23.96 36.90
C ALA A 636 6.08 -23.65 38.24
N GLN A 637 5.37 -23.83 39.36
CA GLN A 637 5.91 -23.59 40.70
C GLN A 637 7.07 -24.52 41.03
N ARG A 638 6.93 -25.82 40.71
CA ARG A 638 7.99 -26.83 40.92
C ARG A 638 9.28 -26.49 40.17
N LEU A 639 9.16 -25.90 38.98
CA LEU A 639 10.31 -25.49 38.16
C LEU A 639 10.87 -24.11 38.55
N GLY A 640 10.30 -23.45 39.56
CA GLY A 640 10.81 -22.21 40.13
C GLY A 640 10.24 -20.93 39.52
N ALA A 641 9.13 -21.01 38.76
CA ALA A 641 8.45 -19.83 38.26
C ALA A 641 7.55 -19.18 39.32
N LYS A 642 7.48 -17.84 39.30
CA LYS A 642 6.48 -17.08 40.06
C LYS A 642 5.16 -17.11 39.28
N VAL A 643 4.16 -17.77 39.84
CA VAL A 643 2.84 -17.93 39.22
C VAL A 643 1.87 -16.87 39.73
N TYR A 644 1.22 -16.16 38.80
CA TYR A 644 0.22 -15.13 39.09
C TYR A 644 -1.10 -15.52 38.44
N ASP A 645 -2.19 -15.44 39.21
CA ASP A 645 -3.53 -15.71 38.70
C ASP A 645 -4.09 -14.46 38.01
N PHE A 646 -4.56 -14.61 36.77
CA PHE A 646 -5.23 -13.55 36.02
C PHE A 646 -6.53 -14.08 35.41
N PRO A 647 -7.71 -13.57 35.79
CA PRO A 647 -8.96 -14.04 35.21
C PRO A 647 -8.99 -13.76 33.71
N TRP A 648 -9.45 -14.72 32.92
CA TRP A 648 -9.60 -14.53 31.47
C TRP A 648 -10.66 -13.43 31.18
N VAL A 649 -10.22 -12.34 30.54
CA VAL A 649 -11.06 -11.16 30.23
C VAL A 649 -11.25 -10.94 28.73
N ASP A 650 -11.21 -12.01 27.93
CA ASP A 650 -11.30 -11.94 26.47
C ASP A 650 -10.21 -11.02 25.84
N SER A 651 -8.96 -11.17 26.33
CA SER A 651 -7.78 -10.45 25.81
C SER A 651 -6.46 -11.14 26.17
N PHE A 652 -5.73 -11.61 25.16
CA PHE A 652 -4.36 -12.12 25.28
C PHE A 652 -3.37 -11.02 25.68
N ALA A 653 -3.50 -9.82 25.10
CA ALA A 653 -2.68 -8.68 25.48
C ALA A 653 -2.85 -8.32 26.95
N ALA A 654 -4.07 -8.39 27.52
CA ALA A 654 -4.29 -8.09 28.92
C ALA A 654 -3.51 -9.06 29.84
N ALA A 655 -3.51 -10.35 29.52
CA ALA A 655 -2.74 -11.35 30.27
C ALA A 655 -1.22 -11.17 30.11
N ARG A 656 -0.72 -10.87 28.89
CA ARG A 656 0.70 -10.55 28.70
C ARG A 656 1.12 -9.27 29.41
N ASN A 657 0.26 -8.25 29.42
CA ASN A 657 0.49 -7.01 30.17
C ASN A 657 0.51 -7.25 31.69
N GLU A 658 -0.25 -8.21 32.20
CA GLU A 658 -0.13 -8.63 33.60
C GLU A 658 1.27 -9.22 33.87
N GLY A 659 1.79 -10.05 32.96
CA GLY A 659 3.16 -10.57 33.05
C GLY A 659 4.22 -9.46 33.09
N LEU A 660 4.06 -8.42 32.27
CA LEU A 660 4.98 -7.27 32.25
C LEU A 660 5.02 -6.50 33.57
N LYS A 661 3.92 -6.44 34.34
CA LYS A 661 3.90 -5.76 35.64
C LYS A 661 4.78 -6.46 36.67
N HIS A 662 4.84 -7.79 36.60
CA HIS A 662 5.58 -8.63 37.55
C HIS A 662 7.03 -8.87 37.15
N ALA A 663 7.39 -8.60 35.89
CA ALA A 663 8.76 -8.64 35.43
C ALA A 663 9.60 -7.53 36.11
N THR A 664 10.73 -7.93 36.69
CA THR A 664 11.70 -7.08 37.38
C THR A 664 13.04 -6.99 36.64
N GLY A 665 13.30 -7.92 35.72
CA GLY A 665 14.48 -7.98 34.90
C GLY A 665 14.62 -6.77 33.97
N ASP A 666 15.87 -6.45 33.62
CA ASP A 666 16.16 -5.38 32.66
C ASP A 666 15.57 -5.67 31.27
N TRP A 667 15.61 -6.93 30.86
CA TRP A 667 15.09 -7.39 29.58
C TRP A 667 13.93 -8.35 29.79
N VAL A 668 12.93 -8.27 28.91
CA VAL A 668 11.80 -9.19 28.89
C VAL A 668 11.96 -10.12 27.69
N PHE A 669 12.03 -11.42 27.97
CA PHE A 669 11.92 -12.49 27.00
C PHE A 669 10.54 -13.14 27.17
N TRP A 670 9.85 -13.49 26.08
CA TRP A 670 8.53 -14.13 26.17
C TRP A 670 8.41 -15.37 25.30
N MET A 671 7.73 -16.38 25.84
CA MET A 671 7.48 -17.66 25.19
C MET A 671 6.05 -18.12 25.45
N ASP A 672 5.48 -18.84 24.49
CA ASP A 672 4.25 -19.60 24.68
C ASP A 672 4.58 -20.99 25.27
N ALA A 673 3.62 -21.65 25.92
CA ALA A 673 3.88 -22.90 26.64
C ALA A 673 4.27 -24.09 25.74
N ASP A 674 3.95 -24.01 24.45
CA ASP A 674 4.28 -24.95 23.39
C ASP A 674 5.53 -24.56 22.59
N ASP A 675 6.25 -23.51 23.01
CA ASP A 675 7.55 -23.14 22.44
C ASP A 675 8.69 -24.00 23.03
N ARG A 676 9.71 -24.29 22.22
CA ARG A 676 10.92 -25.03 22.60
C ARG A 676 12.16 -24.41 21.97
N VAL A 677 13.27 -24.45 22.69
CA VAL A 677 14.59 -24.07 22.17
C VAL A 677 15.50 -25.30 22.20
N ASP A 678 16.01 -25.70 21.04
CA ASP A 678 16.99 -26.79 20.95
C ASP A 678 18.39 -26.34 21.40
N GLU A 679 19.30 -27.29 21.64
CA GLU A 679 20.60 -26.99 22.25
C GLU A 679 21.45 -26.01 21.42
N ALA A 680 21.39 -26.11 20.09
CA ALA A 680 22.11 -25.19 19.21
C ALA A 680 21.60 -23.75 19.37
N ASN A 681 20.28 -23.56 19.45
CA ASN A 681 19.68 -22.25 19.65
C ASN A 681 19.78 -21.76 21.10
N ARG A 682 19.86 -22.65 22.09
CA ARG A 682 20.16 -22.29 23.49
C ARG A 682 21.52 -21.61 23.60
N GLN A 683 22.54 -22.12 22.89
CA GLN A 683 23.87 -21.52 22.87
C GLN A 683 23.84 -20.11 22.25
N LYS A 684 23.12 -19.93 21.14
CA LYS A 684 22.94 -18.61 20.52
C LYS A 684 22.21 -17.62 21.43
N LEU A 685 21.14 -18.05 22.09
CA LEU A 685 20.44 -17.22 23.07
C LEU A 685 21.34 -16.85 24.23
N LYS A 686 22.18 -17.78 24.71
CA LYS A 686 23.14 -17.51 25.77
C LYS A 686 24.13 -16.42 25.36
N GLU A 687 24.71 -16.51 24.17
CA GLU A 687 25.63 -15.50 23.62
C GLU A 687 24.95 -14.15 23.43
N LEU A 688 23.73 -14.15 22.89
CA LEU A 688 22.92 -12.94 22.75
C LEU A 688 22.66 -12.30 24.12
N PHE A 689 22.17 -13.07 25.08
CA PHE A 689 21.85 -12.59 26.41
C PHE A 689 23.09 -12.09 27.17
N ASP A 690 24.26 -12.72 26.97
CA ASP A 690 25.54 -12.27 27.52
C ASP A 690 26.01 -10.93 26.92
N SER A 691 25.58 -10.62 25.69
CA SER A 691 25.93 -9.39 24.97
C SER A 691 25.00 -8.20 25.27
N LEU A 692 23.88 -8.43 25.96
CA LEU A 692 22.89 -7.37 26.22
C LEU A 692 23.46 -6.27 27.13
N ASP A 693 23.07 -5.05 26.80
CA ASP A 693 23.42 -3.84 27.55
C ASP A 693 22.16 -3.05 27.92
N ASN A 694 22.32 -1.77 28.31
CA ASN A 694 21.21 -0.91 28.69
C ASN A 694 20.56 -0.16 27.51
N THR A 695 20.91 -0.50 26.28
CA THR A 695 20.32 0.13 25.08
C THR A 695 18.82 -0.17 25.00
N MET A 696 18.03 0.84 24.61
CA MET A 696 16.63 0.63 24.25
C MET A 696 16.57 -0.11 22.92
N ALA A 697 16.51 -1.44 22.99
CA ALA A 697 16.50 -2.30 21.82
C ALA A 697 15.55 -3.49 22.00
N SER A 698 15.25 -4.14 20.89
CA SER A 698 14.47 -5.37 20.80
C SER A 698 15.05 -6.30 19.76
N TYR A 699 14.82 -7.60 19.92
CA TYR A 699 15.35 -8.63 19.05
C TYR A 699 14.22 -9.44 18.45
N VAL A 700 14.21 -9.47 17.12
CA VAL A 700 13.38 -10.33 16.29
C VAL A 700 14.03 -11.69 16.18
N MET A 701 13.25 -12.74 16.41
CA MET A 701 13.68 -14.14 16.33
C MET A 701 12.73 -14.92 15.43
N LYS A 702 13.26 -15.94 14.77
CA LYS A 702 12.49 -16.84 13.91
C LYS A 702 11.73 -17.85 14.75
N CYS A 703 10.43 -17.98 14.50
CA CYS A 703 9.59 -19.00 15.10
C CYS A 703 9.26 -20.06 14.04
N LEU A 704 9.76 -21.28 14.23
CA LEU A 704 9.58 -22.40 13.31
C LEU A 704 8.32 -23.18 13.69
N CYS A 705 7.30 -23.10 12.85
CA CYS A 705 6.08 -23.91 12.96
C CYS A 705 6.23 -25.15 12.06
N VAL A 706 6.45 -26.32 12.66
CA VAL A 706 6.62 -27.58 11.93
C VAL A 706 5.28 -28.30 11.79
N SER A 707 4.90 -28.62 10.56
CA SER A 707 3.76 -29.50 10.27
C SER A 707 4.23 -30.93 10.05
N ASP A 708 3.81 -31.88 10.88
CA ASP A 708 4.25 -33.29 10.82
C ASP A 708 3.52 -34.10 9.72
N GLY A 709 3.68 -33.71 8.46
CA GLY A 709 3.26 -34.49 7.29
C GLY A 709 4.35 -34.52 6.20
N PRO A 710 4.46 -35.59 5.40
CA PRO A 710 5.40 -35.62 4.28
C PRO A 710 5.04 -34.52 3.26
N GLY A 711 5.92 -33.53 3.11
CA GLY A 711 5.70 -32.32 2.31
C GLY A 711 4.99 -31.16 3.03
N GLY A 712 4.85 -31.24 4.36
CA GLY A 712 4.34 -30.16 5.18
C GLY A 712 5.28 -28.95 5.16
N ALA A 713 4.78 -27.79 4.73
CA ALA A 713 5.60 -26.59 4.61
C ALA A 713 6.00 -26.08 6.01
N GLU A 714 7.30 -25.96 6.25
CA GLU A 714 7.81 -25.21 7.41
C GLU A 714 7.43 -23.75 7.24
N THR A 715 6.56 -23.26 8.12
CA THR A 715 6.25 -21.82 8.17
C THR A 715 7.15 -21.18 9.21
N VAL A 716 7.93 -20.19 8.76
CA VAL A 716 8.75 -19.36 9.66
C VAL A 716 8.03 -18.04 9.88
N VAL A 717 7.88 -17.65 11.14
CA VAL A 717 7.27 -16.37 11.54
C VAL A 717 8.26 -15.56 12.37
N ASP A 718 8.51 -14.32 11.97
CA ASP A 718 9.40 -13.41 12.69
C ASP A 718 8.69 -12.67 13.81
N HIS A 719 9.07 -12.94 15.08
CA HIS A 719 8.48 -12.29 16.25
C HIS A 719 9.53 -11.49 17.02
N VAL A 720 9.15 -10.31 17.53
CA VAL A 720 9.92 -9.65 18.59
C VAL A 720 9.78 -10.50 19.85
N ARG A 721 10.82 -11.25 20.22
CA ARG A 721 10.79 -12.20 21.34
C ARG A 721 11.49 -11.66 22.59
N LEU A 722 12.40 -10.72 22.42
CA LEU A 722 13.20 -10.12 23.49
C LEU A 722 13.20 -8.59 23.35
N PHE A 723 12.99 -7.85 24.43
CA PHE A 723 13.03 -6.38 24.40
C PHE A 723 13.41 -5.77 25.75
N ARG A 724 14.01 -4.57 25.71
CA ARG A 724 14.34 -3.80 26.91
C ARG A 724 13.04 -3.43 27.63
N ARG A 725 12.96 -3.77 28.92
CA ARG A 725 11.82 -3.44 29.77
C ARG A 725 11.69 -1.93 29.92
N ASP A 726 10.50 -1.39 29.66
CA ASP A 726 10.14 0.00 29.95
C ASP A 726 8.70 0.05 30.47
N PRO A 727 8.40 0.79 31.56
CA PRO A 727 7.06 0.88 32.14
C PRO A 727 5.96 1.38 31.20
N ARG A 728 6.31 2.01 30.07
CA ARG A 728 5.36 2.52 29.07
C ARG A 728 4.92 1.47 28.05
N LEU A 729 5.67 0.37 27.90
CA LEU A 729 5.37 -0.67 26.91
C LEU A 729 4.11 -1.45 27.26
N ARG A 730 3.19 -1.59 26.30
CA ARG A 730 1.99 -2.41 26.42
C ARG A 730 1.80 -3.27 25.18
N TRP A 731 1.42 -4.52 25.40
CA TRP A 731 0.82 -5.36 24.37
C TRP A 731 -0.54 -4.75 23.98
N ARG A 732 -0.76 -4.60 22.67
CA ARG A 732 -2.02 -4.13 22.08
C ARG A 732 -2.76 -5.29 21.39
N PHE A 733 -4.07 -5.14 21.17
CA PHE A 733 -4.99 -6.09 20.53
C PHE A 733 -5.35 -7.33 21.37
N ARG A 734 -6.62 -7.74 21.36
CA ARG A 734 -7.15 -8.88 22.14
C ARG A 734 -6.60 -10.22 21.68
N VAL A 735 -6.20 -10.35 20.42
CA VAL A 735 -5.57 -11.52 19.79
C VAL A 735 -4.61 -11.05 18.70
N HIS A 736 -3.59 -11.84 18.36
CA HIS A 736 -2.45 -11.41 17.52
C HIS A 736 -1.73 -10.19 18.09
N GLU A 737 -1.64 -10.15 19.41
CA GLU A 737 -1.13 -9.03 20.18
C GLU A 737 0.24 -8.50 19.72
N GLN A 738 0.38 -7.18 19.72
CA GLN A 738 1.55 -6.48 19.19
C GLN A 738 2.22 -5.64 20.27
N ILE A 739 3.55 -5.78 20.40
CA ILE A 739 4.42 -4.92 21.23
C ILE A 739 5.22 -3.91 20.41
N LEU A 740 5.39 -4.19 19.11
CA LEU A 740 6.22 -3.40 18.20
C LEU A 740 5.78 -1.93 18.05
N PRO A 741 4.47 -1.58 17.99
CA PRO A 741 4.06 -0.18 17.92
C PRO A 741 4.56 0.66 19.09
N ASP A 742 4.50 0.11 20.31
CA ASP A 742 4.98 0.79 21.51
C ASP A 742 6.52 0.87 21.50
N LEU A 743 7.22 -0.20 21.11
CA LEU A 743 8.69 -0.17 20.96
C LEU A 743 9.15 0.90 19.96
N ARG A 744 8.45 1.05 18.82
CA ARG A 744 8.73 2.09 17.82
C ARG A 744 8.47 3.49 18.39
N SER A 745 7.39 3.67 19.15
CA SER A 745 7.09 4.96 19.79
C SER A 745 8.16 5.38 20.81
N LEU A 746 8.91 4.41 21.35
CA LEU A 746 10.03 4.64 22.25
C LEU A 746 11.39 4.72 21.53
N ASN A 747 11.40 4.73 20.19
CA ASN A 747 12.61 4.68 19.36
C ASN A 747 13.53 3.51 19.71
N ALA A 748 12.96 2.35 20.09
CA ALA A 748 13.76 1.16 20.37
C ALA A 748 14.40 0.62 19.08
N GLU A 749 15.69 0.29 19.13
CA GLU A 749 16.39 -0.32 18.01
C GLU A 749 15.84 -1.73 17.75
N ILE A 750 15.46 -2.03 16.51
CA ILE A 750 14.96 -3.36 16.11
C ILE A 750 16.12 -4.15 15.51
N ARG A 751 16.64 -5.10 16.27
CA ARG A 751 17.75 -5.98 15.88
C ARG A 751 17.22 -7.36 15.49
N TRP A 752 17.98 -8.07 14.68
CA TRP A 752 17.66 -9.44 14.25
C TRP A 752 18.61 -10.43 14.93
N SER A 753 18.08 -11.55 15.40
CA SER A 753 18.86 -12.67 15.94
C SER A 753 18.70 -13.89 15.04
N ASP A 754 19.76 -14.68 14.94
CA ASP A 754 19.78 -15.98 14.27
C ASP A 754 19.32 -17.13 15.19
N ALA A 755 18.90 -16.82 16.42
CA ALA A 755 18.24 -17.76 17.31
C ALA A 755 16.82 -18.06 16.81
N THR A 756 16.48 -19.35 16.81
CA THR A 756 15.19 -19.88 16.37
C THR A 756 14.46 -20.55 17.53
N ILE A 757 13.16 -20.29 17.65
CA ILE A 757 12.27 -20.92 18.61
C ILE A 757 11.34 -21.87 17.85
N ARG A 758 11.26 -23.13 18.26
CA ARG A 758 10.37 -24.13 17.66
C ARG A 758 9.02 -24.10 18.35
N HIS A 759 7.95 -23.95 17.60
CA HIS A 759 6.59 -23.99 18.12
C HIS A 759 5.94 -25.34 17.84
N VAL A 760 5.59 -26.09 18.89
CA VAL A 760 5.01 -27.44 18.78
C VAL A 760 3.48 -27.32 18.69
N GLY A 761 2.98 -27.01 17.49
CA GLY A 761 1.56 -26.78 17.27
C GLY A 761 0.67 -28.01 17.52
N TYR A 762 -0.55 -27.75 18.00
CA TYR A 762 -1.59 -28.77 18.17
C TYR A 762 -2.14 -29.30 16.83
N LYS A 763 -2.23 -30.62 16.70
CA LYS A 763 -2.61 -31.34 15.47
C LYS A 763 -4.11 -31.67 15.34
N ASP A 764 -4.92 -31.39 16.36
CA ASP A 764 -6.33 -31.79 16.36
C ASP A 764 -7.19 -30.80 15.54
N PRO A 765 -7.83 -31.24 14.44
CA PRO A 765 -8.74 -30.40 13.65
C PRO A 765 -9.89 -29.80 14.47
N ALA A 766 -10.39 -30.50 15.50
CA ALA A 766 -11.46 -30.00 16.37
C ALA A 766 -10.96 -28.84 17.24
N LEU A 767 -9.74 -28.95 17.77
CA LEU A 767 -9.09 -27.90 18.55
C LEU A 767 -8.78 -26.66 17.69
N ARG A 768 -8.36 -26.86 16.43
CA ARG A 768 -8.14 -25.77 15.46
C ARG A 768 -9.43 -25.01 15.18
N LYS A 769 -10.55 -25.72 14.96
CA LYS A 769 -11.87 -25.10 14.75
C LYS A 769 -12.33 -24.28 15.96
N SER A 770 -12.10 -24.80 17.16
CA SER A 770 -12.40 -24.09 18.42
C SER A 770 -11.56 -22.81 18.57
N LYS A 771 -10.25 -22.88 18.29
CA LYS A 771 -9.35 -21.72 18.29
C LYS A 771 -9.81 -20.64 17.29
N LEU A 772 -10.08 -21.01 16.04
CA LEU A 772 -10.58 -20.08 15.02
C LEU A 772 -11.89 -19.40 15.44
N GLY A 773 -12.81 -20.15 16.05
CA GLY A 773 -14.08 -19.59 16.56
C GLY A 773 -13.86 -18.58 17.70
N ARG A 774 -12.95 -18.87 18.63
CA ARG A 774 -12.56 -17.93 19.70
C ARG A 774 -11.91 -16.67 19.12
N ASP A 775 -10.92 -16.83 18.26
CA ASP A 775 -10.13 -15.71 17.72
C ASP A 775 -11.01 -14.80 16.85
N ARG A 776 -11.94 -15.38 16.08
CA ARG A 776 -12.99 -14.63 15.38
C ARG A 776 -13.81 -13.77 16.34
N ARG A 777 -14.33 -14.35 17.43
CA ARG A 777 -15.11 -13.61 18.43
C ARG A 777 -14.30 -12.47 19.05
N LEU A 778 -13.01 -12.67 19.35
CA LEU A 778 -12.14 -11.64 19.91
C LEU A 778 -11.89 -10.49 18.92
N LEU A 779 -11.67 -10.80 17.65
CA LEU A 779 -11.52 -9.80 16.59
C LEU A 779 -12.83 -9.05 16.31
N GLU A 780 -13.98 -9.71 16.37
CA GLU A 780 -15.30 -9.08 16.26
C GLU A 780 -15.53 -8.06 17.39
N LEU A 781 -15.12 -8.37 18.63
CA LEU A 781 -15.15 -7.41 19.74
C LEU A 781 -14.22 -6.21 19.49
N GLU A 782 -13.02 -6.46 18.97
CA GLU A 782 -12.06 -5.39 18.64
C GLU A 782 -12.56 -4.49 17.50
N ILE A 783 -13.19 -5.06 16.47
CA ILE A 783 -13.80 -4.30 15.37
C ILE A 783 -15.00 -3.49 15.85
N ALA A 784 -15.79 -4.00 16.80
CA ALA A 784 -16.90 -3.24 17.37
C ALA A 784 -16.43 -1.95 18.06
N GLU A 785 -15.24 -1.96 18.66
CA GLU A 785 -14.60 -0.80 19.29
C GLU A 785 -13.87 0.09 18.27
N ASN A 786 -13.19 -0.50 17.28
CA ASN A 786 -12.44 0.22 16.24
C ASN A 786 -12.66 -0.41 14.84
N PRO A 787 -13.74 -0.02 14.12
CA PRO A 787 -14.16 -0.70 12.89
C PRO A 787 -13.23 -0.53 11.68
N SER A 788 -12.32 0.43 11.74
CA SER A 788 -11.41 0.79 10.64
C SER A 788 -9.96 0.39 10.91
N ASN A 789 -9.66 -0.31 12.00
CA ASN A 789 -8.28 -0.71 12.30
C ASN A 789 -7.75 -1.69 11.23
N PRO A 790 -6.70 -1.35 10.47
CA PRO A 790 -6.23 -2.18 9.37
C PRO A 790 -5.71 -3.54 9.82
N PHE A 791 -5.02 -3.61 10.97
CA PHE A 791 -4.46 -4.84 11.51
C PHE A 791 -5.54 -5.82 11.95
N THR A 792 -6.59 -5.33 12.63
CA THR A 792 -7.73 -6.16 13.03
C THR A 792 -8.50 -6.68 11.81
N LEU A 793 -8.73 -5.84 10.79
CA LEU A 793 -9.39 -6.24 9.54
C LEU A 793 -8.59 -7.30 8.78
N PHE A 794 -7.26 -7.18 8.74
CA PHE A 794 -6.36 -8.17 8.13
C PHE A 794 -6.48 -9.54 8.82
N ASN A 795 -6.42 -9.58 10.15
CA ASN A 795 -6.50 -10.83 10.89
C ASN A 795 -7.90 -11.47 10.77
N LEU A 796 -8.97 -10.66 10.82
CA LEU A 796 -10.33 -11.19 10.64
C LEU A 796 -10.53 -11.72 9.21
N GLY A 797 -10.04 -11.00 8.20
CA GLY A 797 -10.05 -11.46 6.81
C GLY A 797 -9.33 -12.79 6.64
N SER A 798 -8.20 -12.98 7.34
CA SER A 798 -7.42 -14.22 7.31
C SER A 798 -8.22 -15.40 7.89
N ILE A 799 -8.99 -15.18 8.97
CA ILE A 799 -9.88 -16.22 9.51
C ILE A 799 -10.99 -16.56 8.51
N HIS A 800 -11.66 -15.57 7.91
CA HIS A 800 -12.70 -15.83 6.91
C HIS A 800 -12.14 -16.57 5.68
N GLN A 801 -10.90 -16.27 5.29
CA GLN A 801 -10.21 -16.97 4.22
C GLN A 801 -9.98 -18.45 4.56
N GLU A 802 -9.56 -18.76 5.79
CA GLU A 802 -9.40 -20.14 6.28
C GLU A 802 -10.74 -20.90 6.39
N LEU A 803 -11.83 -20.20 6.70
CA LEU A 803 -13.18 -20.78 6.76
C LEU A 803 -13.81 -21.02 5.37
N GLY A 804 -13.14 -20.61 4.28
CA GLY A 804 -13.67 -20.72 2.92
C GLY A 804 -14.64 -19.58 2.54
N GLU A 805 -14.80 -18.57 3.40
CA GLU A 805 -15.67 -17.43 3.20
C GLU A 805 -14.96 -16.33 2.39
N HIS A 806 -14.46 -16.71 1.20
CA HIS A 806 -13.51 -15.92 0.40
C HIS A 806 -14.00 -14.53 0.01
N GLN A 807 -15.31 -14.36 -0.20
CA GLN A 807 -15.89 -13.05 -0.54
C GLN A 807 -15.87 -12.08 0.66
N ILE A 808 -16.08 -12.58 1.88
CA ILE A 808 -16.00 -11.79 3.11
C ILE A 808 -14.54 -11.45 3.41
N ALA A 809 -13.65 -12.44 3.27
CA ALA A 809 -12.22 -12.24 3.42
C ALA A 809 -11.69 -11.14 2.49
N LEU A 810 -12.08 -11.17 1.21
CA LEU A 810 -11.69 -10.18 0.21
C LEU A 810 -12.11 -8.75 0.59
N ASP A 811 -13.34 -8.56 1.08
CA ASP A 811 -13.83 -7.25 1.54
C ASP A 811 -12.97 -6.72 2.71
N LEU A 812 -12.74 -7.56 3.71
CA LEU A 812 -11.94 -7.23 4.88
C LEU A 812 -10.49 -6.88 4.49
N PHE A 813 -9.88 -7.65 3.58
CA PHE A 813 -8.54 -7.37 3.08
C PHE A 813 -8.45 -6.07 2.29
N ARG A 814 -9.46 -5.73 1.46
CA ARG A 814 -9.47 -4.45 0.73
C ARG A 814 -9.59 -3.26 1.66
N ARG A 815 -10.46 -3.35 2.67
CA ARG A 815 -10.61 -2.31 3.70
C ARG A 815 -9.35 -2.17 4.54
N SER A 816 -8.71 -3.29 4.89
CA SER A 816 -7.42 -3.30 5.56
C SER A 816 -6.36 -2.60 4.70
N LEU A 817 -6.22 -2.99 3.43
CA LEU A 817 -5.27 -2.40 2.49
C LEU A 817 -5.49 -0.89 2.29
N ALA A 818 -6.74 -0.44 2.17
CA ALA A 818 -7.08 0.97 2.00
C ALA A 818 -6.77 1.82 3.25
N GLY A 819 -6.81 1.21 4.44
CA GLY A 819 -6.46 1.86 5.71
C GLY A 819 -4.99 1.72 6.11
N SER A 820 -4.21 0.90 5.41
CA SER A 820 -2.80 0.62 5.72
C SER A 820 -1.85 1.59 5.02
N HIS A 821 -0.74 1.89 5.69
CA HIS A 821 0.39 2.58 5.08
C HIS A 821 1.27 1.59 4.31
N PRO A 822 1.90 1.93 3.16
CA PRO A 822 2.76 1.02 2.40
C PRO A 822 3.97 0.44 3.16
N SER A 823 4.35 0.99 4.30
CA SER A 823 5.41 0.42 5.15
C SER A 823 4.88 -0.52 6.25
N ASP A 824 3.56 -0.66 6.41
CA ASP A 824 2.97 -1.60 7.37
C ASP A 824 3.33 -3.04 6.96
N SER A 825 3.71 -3.85 7.94
CA SER A 825 4.19 -5.22 7.70
C SER A 825 3.14 -6.11 7.04
N ILE A 826 1.86 -5.81 7.23
CA ILE A 826 0.73 -6.59 6.69
C ILE A 826 0.47 -6.34 5.20
N VAL A 827 0.93 -5.23 4.61
CA VAL A 827 0.53 -4.82 3.25
C VAL A 827 1.02 -5.77 2.17
N ARG A 828 2.26 -6.23 2.28
CA ARG A 828 2.81 -7.25 1.36
C ARG A 828 1.96 -8.51 1.34
N LYS A 829 1.60 -8.99 2.55
CA LYS A 829 0.74 -10.18 2.71
C LYS A 829 -0.68 -9.93 2.24
N LEU A 830 -1.23 -8.73 2.45
CA LEU A 830 -2.56 -8.35 1.98
C LEU A 830 -2.71 -8.52 0.46
N TYR A 831 -1.73 -8.07 -0.32
CA TYR A 831 -1.76 -8.28 -1.78
C TYR A 831 -1.81 -9.77 -2.13
N ALA A 832 -0.98 -10.60 -1.50
CA ALA A 832 -0.97 -12.04 -1.75
C ALA A 832 -2.31 -12.70 -1.37
N LEU A 833 -2.89 -12.33 -0.22
CA LEU A 833 -4.19 -12.86 0.24
C LEU A 833 -5.35 -12.39 -0.64
N ILE A 834 -5.34 -11.15 -1.12
CA ILE A 834 -6.33 -10.63 -2.08
C ILE A 834 -6.28 -11.42 -3.39
N VAL A 835 -5.08 -11.67 -3.92
CA VAL A 835 -4.89 -12.51 -5.12
C VAL A 835 -5.46 -13.90 -4.89
N GLN A 836 -5.13 -14.55 -3.77
CA GLN A 836 -5.64 -15.87 -3.43
C GLN A 836 -7.17 -15.90 -3.29
N ALA A 837 -7.76 -14.89 -2.63
CA ALA A 837 -9.22 -14.77 -2.51
C ALA A 837 -9.90 -14.62 -3.88
N HIS A 838 -9.38 -13.76 -4.76
CA HIS A 838 -9.89 -13.62 -6.13
C HIS A 838 -9.82 -14.94 -6.91
N ARG A 839 -8.70 -15.68 -6.83
CA ARG A 839 -8.55 -16.99 -7.47
C ARG A 839 -9.57 -18.01 -6.96
N LYS A 840 -9.81 -18.06 -5.65
CA LYS A 840 -10.81 -18.95 -5.06
C LYS A 840 -12.25 -18.61 -5.44
N LEU A 841 -12.51 -17.36 -5.81
CA LEU A 841 -13.79 -16.88 -6.35
C LEU A 841 -13.91 -17.06 -7.89
N GLY A 842 -12.88 -17.59 -8.56
CA GLY A 842 -12.83 -17.72 -10.02
C GLY A 842 -12.61 -16.40 -10.76
N GLN A 843 -12.21 -15.34 -10.06
CA GLN A 843 -11.98 -13.99 -10.58
C GLN A 843 -10.52 -13.84 -11.02
N ASN A 844 -10.14 -14.56 -12.09
CA ASN A 844 -8.75 -14.70 -12.50
C ASN A 844 -8.15 -13.39 -13.03
N ASP A 845 -8.96 -12.52 -13.65
CA ASP A 845 -8.48 -11.24 -14.17
C ASP A 845 -8.20 -10.25 -13.04
N GLU A 846 -9.07 -10.19 -12.05
CA GLU A 846 -8.92 -9.37 -10.85
C GLU A 846 -7.75 -9.83 -10.00
N ALA A 847 -7.54 -11.16 -9.87
CA ALA A 847 -6.34 -11.71 -9.26
C ALA A 847 -5.06 -11.23 -9.98
N PHE A 848 -5.10 -11.11 -11.31
CA PHE A 848 -3.93 -10.71 -12.09
C PHE A 848 -3.64 -9.21 -11.94
N TYR A 849 -4.67 -8.39 -11.88
CA TYR A 849 -4.51 -6.96 -11.58
C TYR A 849 -4.01 -6.74 -10.16
N ALA A 850 -4.53 -7.50 -9.18
CA ALA A 850 -4.10 -7.40 -7.79
C ALA A 850 -2.63 -7.77 -7.60
N VAL A 851 -2.14 -8.84 -8.26
CA VAL A 851 -0.72 -9.24 -8.15
C VAL A 851 0.19 -8.21 -8.82
N LYS A 852 -0.21 -7.65 -9.97
CA LYS A 852 0.54 -6.57 -10.62
C LYS A 852 0.60 -5.30 -9.77
N ALA A 853 -0.51 -4.92 -9.14
CA ALA A 853 -0.54 -3.78 -8.22
C ALA A 853 0.40 -4.02 -7.03
N GLY A 854 0.40 -5.23 -6.46
CA GLY A 854 1.32 -5.59 -5.38
C GLY A 854 2.79 -5.50 -5.83
N LEU A 855 3.13 -6.01 -7.00
CA LEU A 855 4.50 -5.97 -7.55
C LEU A 855 4.96 -4.56 -7.94
N GLN A 856 4.05 -3.63 -8.26
CA GLN A 856 4.41 -2.22 -8.45
C GLN A 856 4.90 -1.57 -7.15
N VAL A 857 4.36 -1.99 -6.01
CA VAL A 857 4.74 -1.47 -4.69
C VAL A 857 5.92 -2.27 -4.11
N TYR A 858 5.93 -3.60 -4.29
CA TYR A 858 6.95 -4.51 -3.77
C TYR A 858 7.52 -5.41 -4.88
N PRO A 859 8.39 -4.88 -5.74
CA PRO A 859 8.87 -5.61 -6.92
C PRO A 859 9.74 -6.83 -6.59
N GLN A 860 10.23 -6.95 -5.36
CA GLN A 860 11.12 -8.02 -4.90
C GLN A 860 10.42 -9.02 -3.95
N ASP A 861 9.10 -8.91 -3.77
CA ASP A 861 8.38 -9.80 -2.85
C ASP A 861 8.24 -11.22 -3.45
N SER A 862 8.79 -12.21 -2.75
CA SER A 862 8.87 -13.57 -3.26
C SER A 862 7.51 -14.26 -3.41
N GLU A 863 6.54 -13.97 -2.53
CA GLU A 863 5.21 -14.57 -2.63
C GLU A 863 4.44 -13.96 -3.80
N LEU A 864 4.54 -12.64 -4.01
CA LEU A 864 3.91 -11.96 -5.15
C LEU A 864 4.52 -12.36 -6.50
N ILE A 865 5.86 -12.46 -6.59
CA ILE A 865 6.52 -12.93 -7.82
C ILE A 865 6.08 -14.36 -8.14
N PHE A 866 6.00 -15.24 -7.13
CA PHE A 866 5.58 -16.62 -7.33
C PHE A 866 4.12 -16.70 -7.82
N LEU A 867 3.22 -15.94 -7.19
CA LEU A 867 1.82 -15.86 -7.63
C LEU A 867 1.72 -15.31 -9.05
N HIS A 868 2.48 -14.27 -9.39
CA HIS A 868 2.49 -13.72 -10.75
C HIS A 868 3.00 -14.73 -11.78
N ALA A 869 4.07 -15.46 -11.47
CA ALA A 869 4.61 -16.52 -12.34
C ALA A 869 3.57 -17.61 -12.64
N MET A 870 2.85 -18.06 -11.61
CA MET A 870 1.75 -19.03 -11.76
C MET A 870 0.66 -18.50 -12.68
N MET A 871 0.28 -17.23 -12.52
CA MET A 871 -0.78 -16.62 -13.33
C MET A 871 -0.36 -16.35 -14.78
N LEU A 872 0.91 -16.01 -15.02
CA LEU A 872 1.45 -15.87 -16.37
C LEU A 872 1.43 -17.22 -17.10
N ARG A 873 1.82 -18.31 -16.42
CA ARG A 873 1.74 -19.67 -16.97
C ARG A 873 0.29 -20.04 -17.32
N GLU A 874 -0.66 -19.81 -16.41
CA GLU A 874 -2.08 -20.09 -16.63
C GLU A 874 -2.69 -19.32 -17.82
N ARG A 875 -2.15 -18.13 -18.12
CA ARG A 875 -2.55 -17.30 -19.27
C ARG A 875 -1.78 -17.59 -20.56
N GLY A 876 -0.82 -18.52 -20.52
CA GLY A 876 0.01 -18.88 -21.67
C GLY A 876 1.21 -17.96 -21.94
N ASP A 877 1.51 -16.99 -21.07
CA ASP A 877 2.76 -16.21 -21.12
C ASP A 877 3.90 -17.02 -20.50
N ILE A 878 4.33 -18.02 -21.25
CA ILE A 878 5.38 -18.96 -20.85
C ILE A 878 6.74 -18.25 -20.64
N PRO A 879 7.20 -17.35 -21.52
CA PRO A 879 8.46 -16.62 -21.29
C PRO A 879 8.43 -15.76 -20.03
N GLY A 880 7.32 -15.06 -19.76
CA GLY A 880 7.15 -14.24 -18.56
C GLY A 880 7.17 -15.07 -17.27
N ALA A 881 6.48 -16.22 -17.28
CA ALA A 881 6.48 -17.14 -16.14
C ALA A 881 7.89 -17.71 -15.87
N GLU A 882 8.61 -18.13 -16.92
CA GLU A 882 9.98 -18.63 -16.82
C GLU A 882 10.93 -17.59 -16.19
N ALA A 883 10.84 -16.33 -16.63
CA ALA A 883 11.64 -15.24 -16.08
C ALA A 883 11.40 -15.04 -14.58
N CYS A 884 10.13 -15.04 -14.16
CA CYS A 884 9.76 -14.85 -12.75
C CYS A 884 10.28 -16.00 -11.86
N PHE A 885 10.16 -17.26 -12.29
CA PHE A 885 10.68 -18.39 -11.51
C PHE A 885 12.21 -18.38 -11.41
N LYS A 886 12.92 -17.98 -12.49
CA LYS A 886 14.39 -17.81 -12.45
C LYS A 886 14.81 -16.69 -11.50
N ASP A 887 14.08 -15.58 -11.49
CA ASP A 887 14.36 -14.46 -10.59
C ASP A 887 14.23 -14.87 -9.11
N LEU A 888 13.16 -15.61 -8.77
CA LEU A 888 12.96 -16.15 -7.41
C LEU A 888 14.12 -17.03 -6.93
N ILE A 889 14.67 -17.84 -7.82
CA ILE A 889 15.78 -18.76 -7.54
C ILE A 889 17.11 -18.01 -7.35
N ASN A 890 17.30 -16.89 -8.06
CA ASN A 890 18.59 -16.20 -8.13
C ASN A 890 18.74 -15.02 -7.14
N THR A 891 17.63 -14.45 -6.68
CA THR A 891 17.66 -13.27 -5.79
C THR A 891 17.99 -13.67 -4.34
N ARG A 892 18.63 -12.78 -3.56
CA ARG A 892 18.89 -12.95 -2.10
C ARG A 892 17.85 -12.20 -1.26
N GLU A 893 17.65 -12.61 0.00
CA GLU A 893 16.61 -12.03 0.88
C GLU A 893 17.01 -10.67 1.44
N SER A 894 16.07 -9.73 1.50
CA SER A 894 16.16 -8.50 2.30
C SER A 894 15.52 -8.72 3.68
N ASN A 895 16.10 -8.14 4.74
CA ASN A 895 15.64 -8.34 6.11
C ASN A 895 14.38 -7.53 6.40
N HIS A 896 13.23 -8.19 6.55
CA HIS A 896 11.97 -7.55 6.93
C HIS A 896 11.00 -8.58 7.50
N PHE A 897 10.15 -8.18 8.44
CA PHE A 897 9.13 -9.05 9.06
C PHE A 897 8.34 -9.78 7.98
N ALA A 898 8.42 -11.11 7.99
CA ALA A 898 7.77 -11.93 6.99
C ALA A 898 7.22 -13.23 7.60
N SER A 899 6.14 -13.72 7.01
CA SER A 899 5.66 -15.08 7.19
C SER A 899 5.63 -15.71 5.81
N VAL A 900 6.76 -16.35 5.47
CA VAL A 900 7.03 -16.83 4.11
C VAL A 900 7.31 -18.32 4.18
N ASP A 901 6.75 -19.03 3.22
CA ASP A 901 7.03 -20.43 2.97
C ASP A 901 8.44 -20.54 2.37
N THR A 902 9.35 -21.15 3.14
CA THR A 902 10.77 -21.29 2.80
C THR A 902 10.99 -22.04 1.48
N GLY A 903 10.00 -22.83 1.04
CA GLY A 903 10.03 -23.56 -0.22
C GLY A 903 9.85 -22.70 -1.47
N LEU A 904 9.31 -21.47 -1.36
CA LEU A 904 8.96 -20.64 -2.52
C LEU A 904 10.16 -20.32 -3.41
N ARG A 905 11.33 -20.05 -2.82
CA ARG A 905 12.56 -19.72 -3.56
C ARG A 905 13.43 -20.93 -3.86
N GLY A 906 13.14 -22.06 -3.22
CA GLY A 906 13.84 -23.31 -3.37
C GLY A 906 13.00 -24.29 -4.19
N TYR A 907 12.58 -25.37 -3.53
CA TYR A 907 12.00 -26.51 -4.22
C TYR A 907 10.68 -26.22 -4.95
N LYS A 908 9.87 -25.24 -4.50
CA LYS A 908 8.58 -24.91 -5.13
C LYS A 908 8.74 -24.13 -6.43
N ALA A 909 9.58 -23.09 -6.47
CA ALA A 909 9.89 -22.39 -7.72
C ALA A 909 10.56 -23.32 -8.73
N ARG A 910 11.54 -24.12 -8.28
CA ARG A 910 12.22 -25.11 -9.15
C ARG A 910 11.25 -26.16 -9.70
N HIS A 911 10.34 -26.68 -8.86
CA HIS A 911 9.34 -27.63 -9.31
C HIS A 911 8.39 -27.03 -10.37
N ASN A 912 7.92 -25.79 -10.18
CA ASN A 912 7.04 -25.14 -11.17
C ASN A 912 7.79 -24.76 -12.46
N LEU A 913 9.06 -24.38 -12.35
CA LEU A 913 9.93 -24.19 -13.52
C LEU A 913 10.14 -25.50 -14.30
N ALA A 914 10.32 -26.62 -13.59
CA ALA A 914 10.43 -27.94 -14.20
C ALA A 914 9.14 -28.35 -14.91
N ILE A 915 7.97 -28.09 -14.33
CA ILE A 915 6.68 -28.31 -15.01
C ILE A 915 6.61 -27.49 -16.29
N LEU A 916 6.98 -26.21 -16.24
CA LEU A 916 6.96 -25.32 -17.40
C LEU A 916 7.91 -25.83 -18.51
N TYR A 917 9.09 -26.33 -18.17
CA TYR A 917 9.98 -27.00 -19.12
C TYR A 917 9.40 -28.30 -19.67
N MET A 918 8.72 -29.09 -18.83
CA MET A 918 8.04 -30.31 -19.28
C MET A 918 6.92 -30.00 -20.29
N GLU A 919 6.16 -28.92 -20.09
CA GLU A 919 5.12 -28.43 -21.01
C GLU A 919 5.71 -27.96 -22.35
N GLN A 920 6.91 -27.38 -22.33
CA GLN A 920 7.65 -27.01 -23.55
C GLN A 920 8.35 -28.20 -24.24
N GLY A 921 8.31 -29.41 -23.67
CA GLY A 921 9.04 -30.58 -24.18
C GLY A 921 10.56 -30.56 -23.90
N ARG A 922 11.04 -29.65 -23.05
CA ARG A 922 12.44 -29.51 -22.63
C ARG A 922 12.74 -30.46 -21.46
N PHE A 923 12.70 -31.76 -21.74
CA PHE A 923 12.80 -32.78 -20.69
C PHE A 923 14.13 -32.76 -19.92
N GLY A 924 15.25 -32.43 -20.58
CA GLY A 924 16.56 -32.32 -19.91
C GLY A 924 16.58 -31.23 -18.85
N ASP A 925 16.09 -30.03 -19.20
CA ASP A 925 16.03 -28.89 -18.28
C ASP A 925 15.06 -29.15 -17.12
N ALA A 926 13.92 -29.83 -17.39
CA ALA A 926 12.98 -30.24 -16.36
C ALA A 926 13.62 -31.22 -15.35
N GLN A 927 14.38 -32.21 -15.84
CA GLN A 927 15.12 -33.15 -15.00
C GLN A 927 16.17 -32.44 -14.14
N GLU A 928 16.91 -31.49 -14.69
CA GLU A 928 17.90 -30.72 -13.92
C GLU A 928 17.26 -29.97 -12.75
N GLN A 929 16.11 -29.31 -12.99
CA GLN A 929 15.42 -28.59 -11.92
C GLN A 929 14.86 -29.52 -10.84
N TRP A 930 14.26 -30.67 -11.20
CA TRP A 930 13.80 -31.64 -10.21
C TRP A 930 14.93 -32.37 -9.50
N GLN A 931 16.10 -32.53 -10.13
CA GLN A 931 17.28 -33.07 -9.48
C GLN A 931 17.72 -32.15 -8.33
N GLN A 932 17.79 -30.84 -8.58
CA GLN A 932 18.07 -29.84 -7.56
C GLN A 932 17.02 -29.83 -6.42
N VAL A 933 15.76 -30.06 -6.76
CA VAL A 933 14.70 -30.23 -5.75
C VAL A 933 15.01 -31.42 -4.85
N LEU A 934 15.30 -32.60 -5.40
CA LEU A 934 15.55 -33.83 -4.63
C LEU A 934 16.88 -33.83 -3.86
N GLU A 935 17.84 -33.00 -4.24
CA GLU A 935 19.06 -32.76 -3.46
C GLU A 935 18.75 -32.03 -2.14
N SER A 936 17.84 -31.05 -2.19
CA SER A 936 17.38 -30.32 -0.99
C SER A 936 16.30 -31.06 -0.20
N GLU A 937 15.34 -31.68 -0.90
CA GLU A 937 14.14 -32.31 -0.34
C GLU A 937 13.96 -33.72 -0.92
N PRO A 938 14.69 -34.73 -0.40
CA PRO A 938 14.75 -36.07 -0.99
C PRO A 938 13.41 -36.82 -1.06
N THR A 939 12.42 -36.39 -0.27
CA THR A 939 11.09 -36.98 -0.15
C THR A 939 10.00 -36.16 -0.86
N PHE A 940 10.36 -35.13 -1.63
CA PHE A 940 9.40 -34.28 -2.33
C PHE A 940 8.70 -35.05 -3.47
N LEU A 941 7.52 -35.59 -3.15
CA LEU A 941 6.73 -36.47 -4.02
C LEU A 941 6.48 -35.91 -5.42
N PRO A 942 6.15 -34.61 -5.61
CA PRO A 942 5.88 -34.07 -6.95
C PRO A 942 7.10 -34.10 -7.89
N ALA A 943 8.32 -33.99 -7.38
CA ALA A 943 9.52 -34.12 -8.22
C ALA A 943 9.76 -35.58 -8.65
N LEU A 944 9.56 -36.54 -7.74
CA LEU A 944 9.63 -37.98 -8.07
C LEU A 944 8.60 -38.37 -9.14
N ALA A 945 7.36 -37.84 -9.01
CA ALA A 945 6.31 -38.03 -10.00
C ALA A 945 6.68 -37.44 -11.37
N GLY A 946 7.28 -36.25 -11.38
CA GLY A 946 7.79 -35.63 -12.61
C GLY A 946 8.86 -36.46 -13.33
N PHE A 947 9.83 -37.01 -12.59
CA PHE A 947 10.83 -37.93 -13.14
C PHE A 947 10.20 -39.21 -13.72
N ALA A 948 9.25 -39.79 -13.01
CA ALA A 948 8.50 -40.95 -13.49
C ALA A 948 7.73 -40.61 -14.78
N GLU A 949 7.07 -39.45 -14.85
CA GLU A 949 6.32 -39.05 -16.04
C GLU A 949 7.24 -38.84 -17.27
N ILE A 950 8.42 -38.23 -17.08
CA ILE A 950 9.43 -38.14 -18.16
C ILE A 950 9.88 -39.52 -18.60
N ALA A 951 10.17 -40.43 -17.67
CA ALA A 951 10.58 -41.80 -18.00
C ALA A 951 9.50 -42.56 -18.78
N ALA A 952 8.23 -42.37 -18.41
CA ALA A 952 7.08 -42.91 -19.13
C ALA A 952 6.98 -42.35 -20.56
N ARG A 953 7.13 -41.03 -20.74
CA ARG A 953 7.09 -40.38 -22.08
C ARG A 953 8.24 -40.81 -22.98
N LEU A 954 9.43 -41.05 -22.41
CA LEU A 954 10.60 -41.58 -23.11
C LEU A 954 10.58 -43.11 -23.29
N ASN A 955 9.48 -43.77 -22.89
CA ASN A 955 9.29 -45.21 -22.93
C ASN A 955 10.39 -46.02 -22.22
N ASN A 956 11.01 -45.44 -21.18
CA ASN A 956 12.02 -46.10 -20.36
C ASN A 956 11.37 -46.72 -19.11
N LYS A 957 10.77 -47.89 -19.30
CA LYS A 957 10.02 -48.60 -18.26
C LYS A 957 10.84 -48.91 -17.00
N ALA A 958 12.13 -49.23 -17.14
CA ALA A 958 12.98 -49.58 -15.99
C ALA A 958 13.19 -48.37 -15.04
N ILE A 959 13.40 -47.18 -15.60
CA ILE A 959 13.54 -45.93 -14.82
C ILE A 959 12.18 -45.51 -14.25
N PHE A 960 11.10 -45.67 -15.01
CA PHE A 960 9.74 -45.43 -14.52
C PHE A 960 9.45 -46.26 -13.27
N GLU A 961 9.70 -47.56 -13.31
CA GLU A 961 9.47 -48.47 -12.19
C GLU A 961 10.29 -48.12 -10.94
N SER A 962 11.54 -47.70 -11.10
CA SER A 962 12.41 -47.36 -9.96
C SER A 962 11.91 -46.14 -9.19
N TYR A 963 11.42 -45.10 -9.88
CA TYR A 963 10.85 -43.93 -9.23
C TYR A 963 9.52 -44.24 -8.53
N LEU A 964 8.66 -45.07 -9.14
CA LEU A 964 7.42 -45.48 -8.49
C LEU A 964 7.66 -46.31 -7.23
N GLN A 965 8.68 -47.17 -7.22
CA GLN A 965 9.09 -47.90 -6.02
C GLN A 965 9.57 -46.94 -4.92
N ARG A 966 10.37 -45.93 -5.27
CA ARG A 966 10.82 -44.89 -4.34
C ARG A 966 9.65 -44.07 -3.78
N MET A 967 8.65 -43.74 -4.61
CA MET A 967 7.44 -43.05 -4.16
C MET A 967 6.62 -43.91 -3.18
N SER A 968 6.50 -45.21 -3.46
CA SER A 968 5.74 -46.14 -2.62
C SER A 968 6.34 -46.31 -1.21
N GLN A 969 7.65 -46.08 -1.05
CA GLN A 969 8.34 -46.09 0.24
C GLN A 969 8.00 -44.87 1.13
N LEU A 970 7.36 -43.84 0.59
CA LEU A 970 6.97 -42.62 1.32
C LEU A 970 5.62 -42.76 2.07
N GLY A 971 5.04 -43.96 2.07
CA GLY A 971 3.78 -44.26 2.77
C GLY A 971 2.54 -44.17 1.86
N PRO A 972 1.32 -44.19 2.45
CA PRO A 972 0.06 -44.34 1.71
C PRO A 972 -0.14 -43.32 0.58
N THR A 973 0.20 -42.05 0.82
CA THR A 973 0.07 -40.99 -0.19
C THR A 973 0.99 -41.23 -1.40
N GLY A 974 2.22 -41.70 -1.15
CA GLY A 974 3.17 -42.00 -2.22
C GLY A 974 2.78 -43.24 -3.02
N GLU A 975 2.20 -44.25 -2.37
CA GLU A 975 1.64 -45.42 -3.06
C GLU A 975 0.44 -45.06 -3.96
N ILE A 976 -0.49 -44.23 -3.47
CA ILE A 976 -1.65 -43.78 -4.24
C ILE A 976 -1.21 -43.02 -5.50
N GLU A 977 -0.25 -42.10 -5.38
CA GLU A 977 0.28 -41.35 -6.51
C GLU A 977 1.05 -42.25 -7.49
N ALA A 978 1.77 -43.25 -7.00
CA ALA A 978 2.46 -44.22 -7.84
C ALA A 978 1.48 -45.08 -8.65
N GLU A 979 0.37 -45.50 -8.06
CA GLU A 979 -0.71 -46.22 -8.77
C GLU A 979 -1.41 -45.32 -9.81
N SER A 980 -1.64 -44.04 -9.50
CA SER A 980 -2.15 -43.05 -10.46
C SER A 980 -1.25 -42.96 -11.71
N LEU A 981 0.07 -42.91 -11.54
CA LEU A 981 1.03 -42.89 -12.64
C LEU A 981 1.02 -44.19 -13.46
N TRP A 982 0.96 -45.35 -12.80
CA TRP A 982 0.80 -46.64 -13.49
C TRP A 982 -0.46 -46.69 -14.35
N VAL A 983 -1.56 -46.18 -13.82
CA VAL A 983 -2.84 -46.13 -14.52
C VAL A 983 -2.74 -45.23 -15.74
N ARG A 984 -2.16 -44.02 -15.62
CA ARG A 984 -1.91 -43.14 -16.76
C ARG A 984 -1.02 -43.80 -17.82
N TYR A 985 0.03 -44.50 -17.41
CA TYR A 985 0.92 -45.24 -18.31
C TYR A 985 0.17 -46.31 -19.13
N TYR A 986 -0.61 -47.18 -18.48
CA TYR A 986 -1.35 -48.23 -19.18
C TYR A 986 -2.54 -47.71 -19.99
N MET A 987 -3.19 -46.62 -19.54
CA MET A 987 -4.22 -45.95 -20.34
C MET A 987 -3.65 -45.42 -21.66
N ASN A 988 -2.43 -44.87 -21.67
CA ASN A 988 -1.77 -44.43 -22.90
C ASN A 988 -1.41 -45.58 -23.85
N LEU A 989 -1.16 -46.78 -23.31
CA LEU A 989 -0.97 -48.00 -24.10
C LEU A 989 -2.29 -48.67 -24.52
N ASN A 990 -3.44 -48.10 -24.17
CA ASN A 990 -4.78 -48.69 -24.35
C ASN A 990 -4.95 -50.08 -23.69
N GLU A 991 -4.18 -50.40 -22.65
CA GLU A 991 -4.24 -51.68 -21.93
C GLU A 991 -5.27 -51.64 -20.77
N PHE A 992 -6.55 -51.39 -21.10
CA PHE A 992 -7.61 -51.16 -20.10
C PHE A 992 -7.82 -52.32 -19.11
N SER A 993 -7.53 -53.58 -19.50
CA SER A 993 -7.59 -54.71 -18.58
C SER A 993 -6.61 -54.55 -17.41
N ARG A 994 -5.37 -54.12 -17.69
CA ARG A 994 -4.36 -53.88 -16.64
C ARG A 994 -4.71 -52.67 -15.79
N VAL A 995 -5.28 -51.63 -16.41
CA VAL A 995 -5.77 -50.44 -15.69
C VAL A 995 -6.81 -50.82 -14.63
N ARG A 996 -7.81 -51.63 -15.00
CA ARG A 996 -8.85 -52.10 -14.07
C ARG A 996 -8.26 -52.97 -12.96
N ASP A 997 -7.43 -53.95 -13.29
CA ASP A 997 -6.82 -54.85 -12.29
C ASP A 997 -6.02 -54.08 -11.22
N ARG A 998 -5.30 -53.03 -11.63
CA ARG A 998 -4.57 -52.17 -10.69
C ARG A 998 -5.50 -51.29 -9.87
N LEU A 999 -6.46 -50.61 -10.51
CA LEU A 999 -7.39 -49.72 -9.82
C LEU A 999 -8.27 -50.46 -8.80
N PHE A 1000 -8.79 -51.65 -9.13
CA PHE A 1000 -9.57 -52.42 -8.17
C PHE A 1000 -8.75 -52.82 -6.94
N LYS A 1001 -7.52 -53.29 -7.12
CA LYS A 1001 -6.61 -53.61 -6.01
C LYS A 1001 -6.23 -52.37 -5.18
N ALA A 1002 -5.98 -51.25 -5.85
CA ALA A 1002 -5.61 -50.00 -5.19
C ALA A 1002 -6.78 -49.39 -4.42
N ILE A 1003 -8.00 -49.44 -4.97
CA ILE A 1003 -9.23 -48.97 -4.30
C ILE A 1003 -9.62 -49.89 -3.14
N GLU A 1004 -9.40 -51.21 -3.25
CA GLU A 1004 -9.58 -52.13 -2.13
C GLU A 1004 -8.66 -51.79 -0.96
N LYS A 1005 -7.39 -51.44 -1.25
CA LYS A 1005 -6.43 -50.99 -0.23
C LYS A 1005 -6.73 -49.57 0.29
N TYR A 1006 -7.22 -48.68 -0.58
CA TYR A 1006 -7.47 -47.26 -0.29
C TYR A 1006 -8.89 -46.82 -0.69
N PRO A 1007 -9.93 -47.30 0.02
CA PRO A 1007 -11.33 -47.16 -0.42
C PRO A 1007 -11.85 -45.72 -0.42
N GLN A 1008 -11.21 -44.84 0.35
CA GLN A 1008 -11.55 -43.42 0.50
C GLN A 1008 -10.79 -42.51 -0.49
N SER A 1009 -9.99 -43.07 -1.40
CA SER A 1009 -9.20 -42.28 -2.35
C SER A 1009 -10.05 -41.76 -3.51
N VAL A 1010 -10.34 -40.46 -3.49
CA VAL A 1010 -11.04 -39.75 -4.57
C VAL A 1010 -10.25 -39.82 -5.88
N LEU A 1011 -8.91 -39.71 -5.83
CA LEU A 1011 -8.04 -39.74 -7.01
C LEU A 1011 -8.13 -41.07 -7.77
N LEU A 1012 -8.04 -42.20 -7.07
CA LEU A 1012 -8.10 -43.53 -7.70
C LEU A 1012 -9.50 -43.80 -8.29
N ARG A 1013 -10.56 -43.39 -7.60
CA ARG A 1013 -11.93 -43.52 -8.10
C ARG A 1013 -12.19 -42.62 -9.32
N THR A 1014 -11.64 -41.41 -9.34
CA THR A 1014 -11.67 -40.54 -10.52
C THR A 1014 -11.01 -41.23 -11.71
N HIS A 1015 -9.82 -41.79 -11.54
CA HIS A 1015 -9.16 -42.56 -12.59
C HIS A 1015 -9.94 -43.80 -13.05
N LEU A 1016 -10.64 -44.48 -12.15
CA LEU A 1016 -11.54 -45.58 -12.51
C LEU A 1016 -12.68 -45.11 -13.40
N THR A 1017 -13.32 -43.99 -13.06
CA THR A 1017 -14.39 -43.43 -13.91
C THR A 1017 -13.88 -43.06 -15.29
N HIS A 1018 -12.71 -42.41 -15.40
CA HIS A 1018 -12.07 -42.09 -16.69
C HIS A 1018 -11.74 -43.34 -17.50
N ALA A 1019 -11.17 -44.37 -16.87
CA ALA A 1019 -10.78 -45.59 -17.54
C ALA A 1019 -12.01 -46.34 -18.09
N LEU A 1020 -13.09 -46.42 -17.32
CA LEU A 1020 -14.34 -47.08 -17.73
C LEU A 1020 -15.04 -46.32 -18.88
N LEU A 1021 -15.12 -44.99 -18.77
CA LEU A 1021 -15.70 -44.15 -19.81
C LEU A 1021 -14.90 -44.23 -21.12
N ARG A 1022 -13.56 -44.23 -21.04
CA ARG A 1022 -12.67 -44.33 -22.21
C ARG A 1022 -12.66 -45.73 -22.82
N GLU A 1023 -12.81 -46.79 -22.02
CA GLU A 1023 -12.93 -48.17 -22.51
C GLU A 1023 -14.28 -48.38 -23.23
N GLY A 1024 -15.36 -47.72 -22.79
CA GLY A 1024 -16.64 -47.66 -23.49
C GLY A 1024 -17.42 -48.99 -23.58
N LYS A 1025 -17.02 -50.02 -22.82
CA LYS A 1025 -17.61 -51.37 -22.91
C LYS A 1025 -18.81 -51.61 -22.01
N ASP A 1026 -18.85 -50.97 -20.84
CA ASP A 1026 -19.88 -51.22 -19.82
C ASP A 1026 -20.37 -49.91 -19.18
N PRO A 1027 -21.42 -49.29 -19.75
CA PRO A 1027 -21.97 -48.02 -19.27
C PRO A 1027 -22.56 -48.12 -17.85
N GLN A 1028 -23.08 -49.29 -17.45
CA GLN A 1028 -23.66 -49.49 -16.13
C GLN A 1028 -22.59 -49.50 -15.03
N VAL A 1029 -21.45 -50.14 -15.31
CA VAL A 1029 -20.30 -50.12 -14.39
C VAL A 1029 -19.69 -48.72 -14.30
N ALA A 1030 -19.61 -47.99 -15.42
CA ALA A 1030 -19.17 -46.58 -15.42
C ALA A 1030 -20.11 -45.68 -14.61
N GLN A 1031 -21.42 -45.84 -14.77
CA GLN A 1031 -22.44 -45.09 -14.01
C GLN A 1031 -22.31 -45.36 -12.51
N LYS A 1032 -22.19 -46.64 -12.10
CA LYS A 1032 -21.99 -47.00 -10.70
C LYS A 1032 -20.72 -46.37 -10.12
N ALA A 1033 -19.61 -46.42 -10.84
CA ALA A 1033 -18.35 -45.82 -10.39
C ALA A 1033 -18.45 -44.28 -10.22
N LEU A 1034 -19.23 -43.59 -11.05
CA LEU A 1034 -19.50 -42.16 -10.93
C LEU A 1034 -20.35 -41.84 -9.68
N LEU A 1035 -21.35 -42.66 -9.38
CA LEU A 1035 -22.16 -42.53 -8.17
C LEU A 1035 -21.33 -42.77 -6.90
N ASP A 1036 -20.53 -43.85 -6.87
CA ASP A 1036 -19.61 -44.15 -5.77
C ASP A 1036 -18.60 -43.01 -5.52
N LEU A 1037 -18.18 -42.30 -6.59
CA LEU A 1037 -17.33 -41.12 -6.49
C LEU A 1037 -18.07 -39.93 -5.88
N LEU A 1038 -19.33 -39.71 -6.26
CA LEU A 1038 -20.18 -38.63 -5.73
C LEU A 1038 -20.60 -38.85 -4.27
N GLU A 1039 -20.64 -40.09 -3.79
CA GLU A 1039 -20.82 -40.37 -2.36
C GLU A 1039 -19.65 -39.86 -1.52
N LEU A 1040 -18.43 -39.91 -2.07
CA LEU A 1040 -17.21 -39.44 -1.40
C LEU A 1040 -16.94 -37.96 -1.63
N ASP A 1041 -17.24 -37.46 -2.83
CA ASP A 1041 -17.11 -36.06 -3.22
C ASP A 1041 -18.40 -35.57 -3.90
N PRO A 1042 -19.41 -35.15 -3.11
CA PRO A 1042 -20.69 -34.69 -3.65
C PRO A 1042 -20.60 -33.44 -4.54
N ASN A 1043 -19.46 -32.74 -4.54
CA ASN A 1043 -19.24 -31.53 -5.32
C ASN A 1043 -18.39 -31.76 -6.58
N ASN A 1044 -18.05 -33.01 -6.90
CA ASN A 1044 -17.25 -33.33 -8.08
C ASN A 1044 -17.98 -32.96 -9.38
N ALA A 1045 -17.58 -31.83 -9.99
CA ALA A 1045 -18.25 -31.28 -11.16
C ALA A 1045 -18.11 -32.20 -12.40
N GLU A 1046 -16.95 -32.83 -12.55
CA GLU A 1046 -16.68 -33.75 -13.65
C GLU A 1046 -17.55 -35.01 -13.56
N ALA A 1047 -17.67 -35.61 -12.37
CA ALA A 1047 -18.51 -36.77 -12.17
C ALA A 1047 -19.99 -36.46 -12.44
N LYS A 1048 -20.49 -35.30 -11.97
CA LYS A 1048 -21.86 -34.83 -12.28
C LYS A 1048 -22.07 -34.63 -13.77
N HIS A 1049 -21.11 -34.02 -14.46
CA HIS A 1049 -21.18 -33.81 -15.90
C HIS A 1049 -21.21 -35.13 -16.67
N ASN A 1050 -20.28 -36.05 -16.36
CA ASN A 1050 -20.18 -37.34 -17.04
C ASN A 1050 -21.40 -38.23 -16.78
N LEU A 1051 -22.02 -38.14 -15.59
CA LEU A 1051 -23.26 -38.83 -15.28
C LEU A 1051 -24.43 -38.31 -16.14
N LEU A 1052 -24.57 -36.98 -16.25
CA LEU A 1052 -25.56 -36.34 -17.12
C LEU A 1052 -25.36 -36.75 -18.59
N VAL A 1053 -24.11 -36.82 -19.06
CA VAL A 1053 -23.79 -37.28 -20.41
C VAL A 1053 -24.24 -38.73 -20.62
N LEU A 1054 -23.95 -39.65 -19.69
CA LEU A 1054 -24.41 -41.05 -19.78
C LEU A 1054 -25.94 -41.17 -19.82
N GLU A 1055 -26.66 -40.35 -19.05
CA GLU A 1055 -28.13 -40.31 -19.03
C GLU A 1055 -28.72 -39.80 -20.36
N THR A 1056 -28.09 -38.81 -20.99
CA THR A 1056 -28.54 -38.25 -22.29
C THR A 1056 -28.33 -39.19 -23.48
N VAL A 1057 -27.36 -40.13 -23.41
CA VAL A 1057 -27.04 -41.09 -24.49
C VAL A 1057 -27.94 -42.34 -24.47
N GLY A 1058 -28.97 -42.38 -23.60
CA GLY A 1058 -30.05 -43.37 -23.65
C GLY A 1058 -29.99 -44.50 -22.61
N PHE A 1059 -29.11 -44.40 -21.62
CA PHE A 1059 -29.11 -45.30 -20.45
C PHE A 1059 -29.87 -44.63 -19.31
N LYS A 1060 -31.21 -44.72 -19.34
CA LYS A 1060 -32.06 -44.33 -18.20
C LYS A 1060 -31.88 -45.35 -17.08
N SER A 1061 -31.52 -44.91 -15.87
CA SER A 1061 -31.66 -45.74 -14.67
C SER A 1061 -33.13 -45.81 -14.22
N GLU A 1062 -33.50 -46.91 -13.58
CA GLU A 1062 -34.61 -46.96 -12.62
C GLU A 1062 -34.25 -46.19 -11.34
#